data_AF-A0A7R8WZ65-F1
#
_entry.id   AF-A0A7R8WZ65-F1
#
_cell.length_a   1.000
_cell.length_b   1.000
_cell.length_c   1.000
_cell.angle_alpha   90.00
_cell.angle_beta   90.00
_cell.angle_gamma   90.00
#
_symmetry.space_group_name_H-M   'P 1'
#
loop_
_entity.id
_entity.type
_entity.pdbx_description
1 polymer ?
#
loop_
_entity_poly.entity_id
_entity_poly.type
_entity_poly.pdbx_seq_one_letter_code
_entity_poly.pdbx_strand_id
1 'polypeptide(L)'
;MYRLPVLRYRHHRPMATVPMPVPLGLAKRKKKNPIGAGRLAHLQLPYHILDHLLGDGNILDASGGHLLQSRCRVGFDSENGREELVKEERDEVEYTVKYVDNDDGVGRGDDGFVKIAVERQEDVGVESVRGQPPDGLIGPHGLQSRHSRSGKSVGGVLSAVVCRSRRFAVWEVIARVKVPYGWKRLERTGSSAGSETGIPLTRVQAESRYLGSGTFLRIFALLARGELLGGVRSAVADVRSDATDRGLDDLPGPRPSVPVIGTNWVYWLPGNHPKTQLHRAYLDRYHEYGAISKEEFQWRRPLIHVYDPEDFERVLRRQGKCPIRPVNEAVRHLRSEQTDRYASAGLVNTQGEEWYELRKKLTPSLMNVKVIQRYMKGQNELALDLTELVGANRTRNDAVHDFDSLLFRTALESVSMLCLDARIGALKVSPPPAALHLLEAVHSLWEAYQNTYFGTQLWRYFSTPAYRQYSRAEDTIYEYIDEAEARLEEKKGNSREEGEKSVLEELLNTPHMDKRDIRMTMIDFITGGIDTTANVMLFLLYQLSKNQSVQEELYKEIRRVLQGQAMTPESLADMHYLKACVKEVFRLMPTIPNLVRILPEDVNLKGYFIPAGIPICCHTMTACLLPENFPEPQSFKPERWLNRSFSHPFLLLPFGWGPRMCVGRRFAEQEIFVITAKLIEKFIFHYDGTLTTHHKFLIAPSEKVTFTVKERQV
;
A
#
# COMPACT_ATOMS: atom_id res chain seq x y z
N MET A 1 -7.72 -23.58 11.68
CA MET A 1 -9.11 -23.77 11.21
C MET A 1 -9.90 -24.37 12.37
N TYR A 2 -10.69 -23.58 13.11
CA TYR A 2 -11.48 -24.07 14.25
C TYR A 2 -12.95 -23.67 14.05
N ARG A 3 -13.83 -24.68 13.94
CA ARG A 3 -15.29 -24.53 13.89
C ARG A 3 -15.80 -24.22 15.30
N LEU A 4 -16.61 -23.18 15.44
CA LEU A 4 -17.43 -22.91 16.63
C LEU A 4 -18.91 -23.23 16.33
N PRO A 5 -19.71 -23.56 17.36
CA PRO A 5 -20.98 -24.27 17.21
C PRO A 5 -22.12 -23.34 16.75
N VAL A 6 -22.93 -23.85 15.82
CA VAL A 6 -24.16 -23.21 15.34
C VAL A 6 -25.25 -23.33 16.41
N LEU A 7 -25.60 -22.22 17.05
CA LEU A 7 -26.83 -22.12 17.85
C LEU A 7 -27.98 -21.72 16.93
N ARG A 8 -28.94 -22.64 16.74
CA ARG A 8 -30.21 -22.40 16.04
C ARG A 8 -31.08 -21.46 16.89
N TYR A 9 -31.36 -20.26 16.40
CA TYR A 9 -32.42 -19.41 16.95
C TYR A 9 -33.70 -19.48 16.10
N ARG A 10 -34.83 -19.53 16.81
CA ARG A 10 -36.19 -19.67 16.28
C ARG A 10 -36.62 -18.47 15.43
N HIS A 11 -37.29 -18.77 14.32
CA HIS A 11 -38.01 -17.82 13.47
C HIS A 11 -38.98 -16.93 14.26
N HIS A 12 -38.89 -15.61 14.07
CA HIS A 12 -40.00 -14.69 14.33
C HIS A 12 -40.57 -14.19 12.99
N ARG A 13 -41.89 -14.33 12.86
CA ARG A 13 -42.74 -13.87 11.74
C ARG A 13 -42.85 -12.33 11.72
N PRO A 14 -43.20 -11.73 10.56
CA PRO A 14 -43.22 -10.28 10.36
C PRO A 14 -44.46 -9.64 11.01
N MET A 15 -44.32 -8.40 11.48
CA MET A 15 -45.46 -7.54 11.85
C MET A 15 -45.62 -6.38 10.86
N ALA A 16 -46.89 -6.05 10.63
CA ALA A 16 -47.42 -5.22 9.57
C ALA A 16 -47.28 -3.70 9.80
N THR A 17 -47.38 -3.00 8.67
CA THR A 17 -47.50 -1.56 8.41
C THR A 17 -48.67 -0.87 9.13
N VAL A 18 -48.45 0.34 9.70
CA VAL A 18 -49.46 1.41 9.94
C VAL A 18 -48.76 2.79 9.97
N PRO A 19 -49.39 3.92 9.52
CA PRO A 19 -48.72 5.01 8.80
C PRO A 19 -48.48 6.34 9.58
N MET A 20 -47.82 7.28 8.89
CA MET A 20 -47.44 8.65 9.28
C MET A 20 -48.58 9.57 9.77
N PRO A 21 -48.22 10.63 10.52
CA PRO A 21 -48.89 11.93 10.36
C PRO A 21 -47.91 13.13 10.30
N VAL A 22 -48.30 14.12 9.49
CA VAL A 22 -47.81 15.51 9.38
C VAL A 22 -49.04 16.35 8.96
N PRO A 23 -49.15 17.70 9.11
CA PRO A 23 -48.53 18.70 9.99
C PRO A 23 -49.56 19.63 10.69
N LEU A 24 -49.09 20.52 11.58
CA LEU A 24 -49.54 21.92 11.86
C LEU A 24 -48.69 22.43 13.04
N GLY A 25 -48.13 23.63 13.17
CA GLY A 25 -48.19 24.90 12.45
C GLY A 25 -47.86 26.02 13.47
N LEU A 26 -46.82 26.82 13.19
CA LEU A 26 -46.57 28.22 13.63
C LEU A 26 -46.55 28.59 15.14
N ALA A 27 -45.43 29.17 15.62
CA ALA A 27 -45.35 30.58 16.07
C ALA A 27 -43.98 31.00 16.67
N LYS A 28 -43.62 32.26 16.38
CA LYS A 28 -42.41 33.03 16.75
C LYS A 28 -42.26 33.31 18.25
N ARG A 29 -41.03 33.48 18.77
CA ARG A 29 -40.62 34.65 19.62
C ARG A 29 -39.12 34.81 19.94
N LYS A 30 -38.67 36.04 19.61
CA LYS A 30 -37.55 36.92 20.02
C LYS A 30 -36.55 36.58 21.17
N LYS A 31 -35.27 36.83 20.83
CA LYS A 31 -34.14 37.54 21.53
C LYS A 31 -34.19 37.79 23.05
N LYS A 32 -33.06 37.54 23.72
CA LYS A 32 -32.39 38.45 24.69
C LYS A 32 -30.92 38.04 24.96
N ASN A 33 -30.00 39.02 24.85
CA ASN A 33 -28.67 39.05 25.49
C ASN A 33 -28.80 39.66 26.91
N PRO A 34 -27.83 39.42 27.82
CA PRO A 34 -26.84 40.46 28.23
C PRO A 34 -25.41 39.88 28.39
N ILE A 35 -24.31 40.53 27.98
CA ILE A 35 -23.52 41.69 28.52
C ILE A 35 -22.79 41.44 29.86
N GLY A 36 -21.45 41.49 29.79
CA GLY A 36 -20.49 42.08 30.75
C GLY A 36 -19.95 41.16 31.85
N ALA A 37 -18.73 41.28 32.37
CA ALA A 37 -17.49 42.03 32.08
C ALA A 37 -16.46 41.52 33.12
N GLY A 38 -15.15 41.60 32.87
CA GLY A 38 -14.16 41.46 33.97
C GLY A 38 -12.76 40.99 33.56
N ARG A 39 -11.87 41.95 33.33
CA ARG A 39 -10.41 41.79 33.19
C ARG A 39 -9.77 41.41 34.51
N LEU A 40 -8.68 40.62 34.46
CA LEU A 40 -7.50 40.80 35.30
C LEU A 40 -6.27 40.49 34.46
N ALA A 41 -5.41 41.50 34.32
CA ALA A 41 -4.13 41.43 33.67
C ALA A 41 -3.07 41.04 34.70
N HIS A 42 -2.10 40.21 34.32
CA HIS A 42 -0.76 40.26 34.88
C HIS A 42 0.25 40.30 33.73
N LEU A 43 0.93 41.44 33.66
CA LEU A 43 2.15 41.68 32.89
C LEU A 43 3.31 40.98 33.59
N GLN A 44 4.13 40.24 32.83
CA GLN A 44 5.59 40.19 33.01
C GLN A 44 6.22 39.75 31.68
N LEU A 45 6.98 40.67 31.08
CA LEU A 45 7.94 40.48 29.97
C LEU A 45 9.37 40.47 30.59
N PRO A 46 10.47 40.29 29.81
CA PRO A 46 11.11 39.03 29.43
C PRO A 46 12.57 38.96 29.95
N TYR A 47 13.28 37.85 29.77
CA TYR A 47 14.74 37.80 29.88
C TYR A 47 15.38 37.36 28.55
N HIS A 48 16.38 38.15 28.13
CA HIS A 48 17.24 38.15 26.92
C HIS A 48 17.99 36.82 26.68
N ILE A 49 18.28 36.33 25.45
CA ILE A 49 19.25 36.74 24.40
C ILE A 49 20.69 37.01 24.89
N LEU A 50 21.62 36.10 24.55
CA LEU A 50 23.07 36.23 24.22
C LEU A 50 23.57 34.77 24.06
N ASP A 51 24.24 34.30 22.99
CA ASP A 51 25.33 34.90 22.22
C ASP A 51 25.34 34.45 20.74
N HIS A 52 25.73 35.38 19.88
CA HIS A 52 26.29 35.15 18.55
C HIS A 52 27.69 35.80 18.53
N LEU A 53 28.66 35.11 17.92
CA LEU A 53 29.91 35.62 17.30
C LEU A 53 31.07 36.04 18.21
N LEU A 54 32.11 35.20 18.28
CA LEU A 54 33.57 35.43 18.15
C LEU A 54 34.17 34.01 18.05
N GLY A 55 35.12 33.60 17.22
CA GLY A 55 36.15 34.20 16.38
C GLY A 55 37.19 33.08 16.13
N ASP A 56 37.94 33.17 15.04
CA ASP A 56 38.89 32.17 14.52
C ASP A 56 39.78 31.44 15.55
N GLY A 57 40.07 30.16 15.26
CA GLY A 57 41.08 29.40 15.98
C GLY A 57 41.26 27.97 15.46
N ASN A 58 42.10 27.81 14.43
CA ASN A 58 42.71 26.53 14.04
C ASN A 58 43.37 25.87 15.24
N ILE A 59 43.03 24.61 15.58
CA ILE A 59 43.96 23.59 16.08
C ILE A 59 43.54 22.21 15.55
N LEU A 60 44.54 21.54 14.95
CA LEU A 60 44.61 20.19 14.44
C LEU A 60 44.54 19.12 15.54
N ASP A 61 44.02 17.93 15.19
CA ASP A 61 44.64 16.57 15.34
C ASP A 61 43.52 15.50 15.43
N ALA A 62 43.15 14.86 14.32
CA ALA A 62 43.66 13.61 13.73
C ALA A 62 43.32 12.30 14.50
N SER A 63 42.49 11.48 13.84
CA SER A 63 42.57 10.01 13.63
C SER A 63 41.15 9.49 13.38
N GLY A 64 40.78 8.82 12.30
CA GLY A 64 41.48 8.21 11.17
C GLY A 64 40.52 7.14 10.63
N GLY A 65 40.15 7.17 9.35
CA GLY A 65 39.22 6.18 8.77
C GLY A 65 38.67 6.55 7.39
N HIS A 66 39.55 6.58 6.40
CA HIS A 66 39.41 6.96 4.99
C HIS A 66 38.09 6.68 4.21
N LEU A 67 37.57 7.75 3.60
CA LEU A 67 36.95 7.74 2.26
C LEU A 67 38.03 7.97 1.19
N LEU A 68 37.96 7.23 0.08
CA LEU A 68 38.70 7.53 -1.16
C LEU A 68 37.88 8.53 -1.99
N GLN A 69 38.36 9.77 -2.09
CA GLN A 69 38.04 10.70 -3.19
C GLN A 69 39.31 10.95 -4.00
N SER A 70 39.17 10.86 -5.32
CA SER A 70 40.18 11.13 -6.33
C SER A 70 40.69 12.58 -6.28
N ARG A 71 42.00 12.78 -6.37
CA ARG A 71 42.66 14.09 -6.49
C ARG A 71 43.03 14.34 -7.95
N CYS A 72 42.62 15.47 -8.52
CA CYS A 72 43.28 16.06 -9.69
C CYS A 72 44.50 16.89 -9.22
N ARG A 73 45.62 16.83 -9.93
CA ARG A 73 46.76 17.74 -9.77
C ARG A 73 46.92 18.58 -11.04
N VAL A 74 47.15 19.88 -10.87
CA VAL A 74 47.60 20.79 -11.92
C VAL A 74 49.13 20.82 -11.87
N GLY A 75 49.79 20.47 -12.98
CA GLY A 75 51.23 20.58 -13.15
C GLY A 75 51.57 21.76 -14.06
N PHE A 76 52.60 22.52 -13.72
CA PHE A 76 53.06 23.67 -14.48
C PHE A 76 54.27 23.26 -15.33
N ASP A 77 54.17 23.38 -16.66
CA ASP A 77 55.30 23.16 -17.58
C ASP A 77 56.06 24.49 -17.77
N SER A 78 57.34 24.50 -17.38
CA SER A 78 58.19 25.68 -17.39
C SER A 78 58.73 26.07 -18.77
N GLU A 79 58.43 25.34 -19.84
CA GLU A 79 58.97 25.66 -21.18
C GLU A 79 57.96 26.28 -22.17
N ASN A 80 56.65 26.30 -21.92
CA ASN A 80 55.67 26.88 -22.87
C ASN A 80 54.48 27.68 -22.29
N GLY A 81 54.43 27.94 -20.98
CA GLY A 81 53.56 29.00 -20.41
C GLY A 81 52.05 28.88 -20.66
N ARG A 82 51.48 27.68 -20.73
CA ARG A 82 50.03 27.43 -20.75
C ARG A 82 49.64 26.32 -19.77
N GLU A 83 48.53 26.50 -19.06
CA GLU A 83 47.93 25.48 -18.17
C GLU A 83 47.16 24.44 -18.99
N GLU A 84 47.50 23.15 -18.84
CA GLU A 84 46.74 22.04 -19.42
C GLU A 84 46.36 21.01 -18.34
N LEU A 85 45.11 20.53 -18.40
CA LEU A 85 44.57 19.46 -17.56
C LEU A 85 44.97 18.10 -18.16
N VAL A 86 45.91 17.40 -17.54
CA VAL A 86 46.25 16.03 -17.90
C VAL A 86 45.28 15.07 -17.20
N LYS A 87 44.47 14.34 -17.99
CA LYS A 87 43.54 13.30 -17.51
C LYS A 87 44.28 11.95 -17.53
N GLU A 88 44.44 11.30 -16.38
CA GLU A 88 44.87 9.90 -16.30
C GLU A 88 43.69 9.03 -16.77
N GLU A 89 43.83 8.34 -17.91
CA GLU A 89 42.90 7.29 -18.33
C GLU A 89 43.06 6.07 -17.41
N ARG A 90 41.98 5.72 -16.71
CA ARG A 90 41.75 4.35 -16.24
C ARG A 90 40.43 3.89 -16.84
N ASP A 91 40.46 2.71 -17.44
CA ASP A 91 39.35 2.06 -18.14
C ASP A 91 38.05 2.09 -17.31
N GLU A 92 37.11 2.97 -17.69
CA GLU A 92 35.72 2.91 -17.25
C GLU A 92 35.01 1.83 -18.06
N VAL A 93 34.71 0.70 -17.42
CA VAL A 93 33.79 -0.30 -17.98
C VAL A 93 32.37 0.23 -17.79
N GLU A 94 31.79 0.75 -18.88
CA GLU A 94 30.42 1.22 -18.93
C GLU A 94 29.45 0.02 -19.00
N TYR A 95 28.67 -0.22 -17.95
CA TYR A 95 27.58 -1.20 -17.98
C TYR A 95 26.28 -0.51 -18.38
N THR A 96 25.84 -0.69 -19.64
CA THR A 96 24.49 -0.27 -20.05
C THR A 96 23.46 -1.33 -19.67
N VAL A 97 22.73 -1.12 -18.57
CA VAL A 97 21.54 -1.92 -18.24
C VAL A 97 20.37 -1.45 -19.11
N LYS A 98 20.12 -2.12 -20.23
CA LYS A 98 18.87 -1.96 -20.97
C LYS A 98 17.76 -2.74 -20.28
N TYR A 99 16.78 -2.03 -19.74
CA TYR A 99 15.49 -2.62 -19.39
C TYR A 99 14.79 -3.04 -20.69
N VAL A 100 14.58 -4.34 -20.86
CA VAL A 100 13.62 -4.86 -21.85
C VAL A 100 12.32 -5.10 -21.10
N ASP A 101 11.35 -4.22 -21.37
CA ASP A 101 9.95 -4.42 -20.99
C ASP A 101 9.41 -5.51 -21.93
N ASN A 102 9.17 -6.73 -21.42
CA ASN A 102 8.53 -7.79 -22.20
C ASN A 102 7.09 -7.97 -21.69
N ASP A 103 6.20 -7.14 -22.23
CA ASP A 103 4.84 -7.56 -22.58
C ASP A 103 4.95 -8.37 -23.86
N ASP A 104 4.92 -9.70 -23.76
CA ASP A 104 4.30 -10.59 -24.76
C ASP A 104 4.29 -12.04 -24.25
N GLY A 105 3.20 -12.76 -24.56
CA GLY A 105 2.82 -14.00 -23.91
C GLY A 105 3.67 -15.25 -24.20
N VAL A 106 3.68 -16.11 -23.17
CA VAL A 106 3.85 -17.58 -23.18
C VAL A 106 5.26 -18.16 -23.37
N GLY A 107 5.75 -18.78 -22.29
CA GLY A 107 6.80 -19.79 -22.29
C GLY A 107 7.20 -20.21 -20.87
N ARG A 108 6.34 -20.95 -20.15
CA ARG A 108 6.66 -21.57 -18.85
C ARG A 108 7.77 -22.61 -19.02
N GLY A 109 8.85 -22.46 -18.25
CA GLY A 109 9.77 -23.55 -17.89
C GLY A 109 9.66 -23.83 -16.39
N ASP A 110 9.62 -25.10 -15.99
CA ASP A 110 9.25 -25.57 -14.64
C ASP A 110 10.31 -25.33 -13.54
N ASP A 111 11.35 -24.55 -13.82
CA ASP A 111 12.41 -24.23 -12.86
C ASP A 111 12.51 -22.70 -12.77
N GLY A 112 11.91 -22.09 -11.75
CA GLY A 112 11.72 -20.65 -11.60
C GLY A 112 13.00 -19.80 -11.42
N PHE A 113 13.89 -19.78 -12.42
CA PHE A 113 15.05 -18.91 -12.51
C PHE A 113 15.05 -18.14 -13.85
N VAL A 114 15.25 -16.83 -13.79
CA VAL A 114 15.59 -16.00 -14.96
C VAL A 114 17.09 -16.21 -15.25
N LYS A 115 17.43 -16.75 -16.42
CA LYS A 115 18.82 -16.77 -16.91
C LYS A 115 19.20 -15.39 -17.43
N ILE A 116 20.16 -14.74 -16.78
CA ILE A 116 20.87 -13.59 -17.34
C ILE A 116 22.01 -14.17 -18.19
N ALA A 117 21.94 -14.01 -19.51
CA ALA A 117 23.07 -14.27 -20.39
C ALA A 117 23.96 -13.02 -20.38
N VAL A 118 25.20 -13.15 -19.91
CA VAL A 118 26.23 -12.12 -20.05
C VAL A 118 27.10 -12.57 -21.22
N GLU A 119 26.91 -11.97 -22.39
CA GLU A 119 27.81 -12.15 -23.52
C GLU A 119 28.90 -11.08 -23.45
N ARG A 120 30.16 -11.51 -23.46
CA ARG A 120 31.32 -10.64 -23.57
C ARG A 120 31.49 -10.32 -25.05
N GLN A 121 31.22 -9.08 -25.45
CA GLN A 121 31.66 -8.60 -26.77
C GLN A 121 33.17 -8.36 -26.68
N GLU A 122 33.96 -9.21 -27.34
CA GLU A 122 35.34 -8.88 -27.69
C GLU A 122 35.29 -8.05 -28.97
N ASP A 123 35.66 -6.78 -28.88
CA ASP A 123 35.83 -5.92 -30.04
C ASP A 123 36.97 -6.45 -30.90
N VAL A 124 36.61 -6.98 -32.07
CA VAL A 124 37.54 -7.25 -33.16
C VAL A 124 37.88 -5.92 -33.80
N GLY A 125 39.12 -5.47 -33.58
CA GLY A 125 39.67 -4.28 -34.22
C GLY A 125 39.62 -4.39 -35.74
N VAL A 126 39.09 -3.36 -36.39
CA VAL A 126 39.15 -3.18 -37.84
C VAL A 126 40.30 -2.24 -38.15
N GLU A 127 41.38 -2.79 -38.73
CA GLU A 127 42.41 -2.02 -39.42
C GLU A 127 41.84 -1.40 -40.71
N SER A 128 42.30 -0.18 -40.98
CA SER A 128 42.00 0.62 -42.16
C SER A 128 42.66 0.08 -43.44
N VAL A 129 41.94 -0.02 -44.57
CA VAL A 129 42.51 0.25 -45.91
C VAL A 129 41.41 0.80 -46.86
N ARG A 130 41.82 1.80 -47.64
CA ARG A 130 41.14 2.51 -48.75
C ARG A 130 40.62 1.60 -49.87
N GLY A 131 39.58 2.06 -50.58
CA GLY A 131 39.33 1.69 -51.99
C GLY A 131 37.87 1.75 -52.44
N GLN A 132 37.57 2.61 -53.40
CA GLN A 132 36.30 2.73 -54.13
C GLN A 132 36.12 1.59 -55.19
N PRO A 133 34.96 1.48 -55.89
CA PRO A 133 34.24 0.24 -56.22
C PRO A 133 34.54 -0.24 -57.68
N PRO A 134 33.86 -1.27 -58.28
CA PRO A 134 32.46 -1.18 -58.71
C PRO A 134 31.65 -2.51 -58.83
N ASP A 135 30.36 -2.35 -59.18
CA ASP A 135 29.50 -3.21 -60.00
C ASP A 135 28.99 -4.59 -59.53
N GLY A 136 27.67 -4.77 -59.71
CA GLY A 136 27.17 -5.92 -60.48
C GLY A 136 26.29 -6.94 -59.76
N LEU A 137 24.97 -6.75 -59.90
CA LEU A 137 24.06 -7.70 -60.57
C LEU A 137 23.84 -9.14 -60.02
N ILE A 138 22.54 -9.45 -59.89
CA ILE A 138 21.86 -10.75 -60.11
C ILE A 138 21.65 -11.65 -58.88
N GLY A 139 20.36 -11.92 -58.59
CA GLY A 139 19.87 -12.94 -57.66
C GLY A 139 19.85 -14.36 -58.29
N PRO A 140 18.75 -15.11 -58.18
CA PRO A 140 18.22 -15.78 -56.99
C PRO A 140 18.17 -17.33 -57.19
N HIS A 141 17.40 -18.04 -56.36
CA HIS A 141 17.14 -19.51 -56.33
C HIS A 141 18.13 -20.32 -55.47
N GLY A 142 17.73 -21.34 -54.70
CA GLY A 142 16.44 -22.00 -54.57
C GLY A 142 16.68 -23.48 -54.22
N LEU A 143 15.96 -23.95 -53.19
CA LEU A 143 15.48 -25.33 -52.96
C LEU A 143 16.45 -26.51 -52.70
N GLN A 144 16.11 -27.18 -51.60
CA GLN A 144 15.95 -28.64 -51.41
C GLN A 144 17.18 -29.55 -51.28
N SER A 145 17.42 -30.05 -50.06
CA SER A 145 17.05 -31.41 -49.60
C SER A 145 18.23 -32.39 -49.75
N ARG A 146 18.55 -33.38 -48.92
CA ARG A 146 17.85 -34.15 -47.88
C ARG A 146 18.92 -34.93 -47.08
N HIS A 147 18.62 -35.19 -45.81
CA HIS A 147 19.02 -36.35 -44.98
C HIS A 147 20.50 -36.51 -44.55
N SER A 148 20.77 -36.53 -43.24
CA SER A 148 20.57 -37.72 -42.39
C SER A 148 20.78 -37.46 -40.88
N ARG A 149 19.87 -38.08 -40.10
CA ARG A 149 20.03 -38.75 -38.79
C ARG A 149 20.48 -38.03 -37.50
N SER A 150 19.59 -38.24 -36.50
CA SER A 150 19.75 -38.29 -35.04
C SER A 150 20.21 -37.03 -34.31
N GLY A 151 19.57 -36.54 -33.25
CA GLY A 151 18.55 -37.14 -32.40
C GLY A 151 18.76 -36.71 -30.94
N LYS A 152 18.07 -35.63 -30.56
CA LYS A 152 17.54 -35.24 -29.24
C LYS A 152 18.43 -35.19 -27.98
N SER A 153 18.36 -34.01 -27.38
CA SER A 153 18.51 -33.61 -25.97
C SER A 153 17.78 -34.50 -24.95
N VAL A 154 18.33 -34.59 -23.72
CA VAL A 154 17.63 -34.35 -22.44
C VAL A 154 18.68 -33.87 -21.41
N GLY A 155 18.31 -32.90 -20.56
CA GLY A 155 19.14 -32.34 -19.50
C GLY A 155 19.15 -33.14 -18.18
N GLY A 156 19.92 -32.64 -17.22
CA GLY A 156 19.95 -33.11 -15.83
C GLY A 156 21.09 -32.46 -15.04
N VAL A 157 20.74 -31.62 -14.08
CA VAL A 157 21.61 -31.00 -13.07
C VAL A 157 21.56 -31.86 -11.80
N LEU A 158 22.73 -32.19 -11.19
CA LEU A 158 23.02 -31.96 -9.76
C LEU A 158 24.41 -32.49 -9.34
N SER A 159 25.16 -31.54 -8.80
CA SER A 159 26.26 -31.52 -7.82
C SER A 159 26.75 -32.82 -7.15
N ALA A 160 28.06 -32.91 -6.94
CA ALA A 160 28.70 -32.98 -5.60
C ALA A 160 30.23 -33.10 -5.72
N VAL A 161 30.97 -32.21 -5.05
CA VAL A 161 32.37 -32.42 -4.67
C VAL A 161 32.38 -32.68 -3.17
N VAL A 162 32.77 -33.90 -2.77
CA VAL A 162 33.19 -34.23 -1.40
C VAL A 162 34.56 -34.88 -1.49
N CYS A 163 35.53 -34.26 -0.81
CA CYS A 163 36.88 -34.77 -0.66
C CYS A 163 36.94 -35.80 0.49
N ARG A 164 37.68 -36.88 0.27
CA ARG A 164 37.82 -38.05 1.16
C ARG A 164 38.74 -37.77 2.36
N SER A 165 38.39 -38.31 3.53
CA SER A 165 39.36 -38.90 4.46
C SER A 165 38.79 -40.19 5.10
N ARG A 166 39.66 -41.03 5.64
CA ARG A 166 39.65 -42.51 5.56
C ARG A 166 39.06 -43.27 6.77
N ARG A 167 38.27 -44.33 6.46
CA ARG A 167 38.04 -45.67 7.11
C ARG A 167 37.71 -45.71 8.63
N PHE A 168 36.61 -46.32 9.10
CA PHE A 168 36.19 -47.73 8.87
C PHE A 168 34.65 -47.98 8.87
N ALA A 169 34.29 -48.93 7.99
CA ALA A 169 33.10 -49.76 7.76
C ALA A 169 31.77 -49.60 8.54
N VAL A 170 30.67 -49.48 7.79
CA VAL A 170 29.29 -49.81 8.18
C VAL A 170 28.71 -50.80 7.15
N TRP A 171 27.99 -51.82 7.63
CA TRP A 171 27.32 -52.84 6.83
C TRP A 171 26.04 -52.32 6.17
N GLU A 172 25.83 -52.75 4.93
CA GLU A 172 24.74 -52.38 4.03
C GLU A 172 23.56 -53.36 4.16
N VAL A 173 22.32 -52.86 4.28
CA VAL A 173 21.10 -53.62 3.92
C VAL A 173 20.20 -52.73 3.06
N ILE A 174 19.97 -53.23 1.84
CA ILE A 174 19.22 -52.62 0.74
C ILE A 174 17.72 -52.87 0.92
N ALA A 175 16.89 -51.86 0.69
CA ALA A 175 15.49 -52.06 0.31
C ALA A 175 15.12 -51.10 -0.84
N ARG A 176 14.78 -51.70 -1.99
CA ARG A 176 14.37 -51.05 -3.25
C ARG A 176 12.89 -50.67 -3.21
N VAL A 177 12.52 -49.51 -3.75
CA VAL A 177 11.16 -49.26 -4.27
C VAL A 177 11.26 -48.71 -5.69
N LYS A 178 10.47 -49.33 -6.57
CA LYS A 178 10.50 -49.25 -8.03
C LYS A 178 9.37 -48.32 -8.48
N VAL A 179 9.65 -47.33 -9.32
CA VAL A 179 8.65 -46.49 -9.99
C VAL A 179 8.76 -46.71 -11.50
N PRO A 180 7.69 -47.09 -12.23
CA PRO A 180 7.72 -47.12 -13.69
C PRO A 180 6.91 -45.99 -14.33
N TYR A 181 7.49 -45.41 -15.39
CA TYR A 181 6.84 -44.56 -16.41
C TYR A 181 6.66 -45.37 -17.71
N GLY A 182 5.57 -45.14 -18.47
CA GLY A 182 5.58 -45.26 -19.96
C GLY A 182 4.45 -46.02 -20.71
N TRP A 183 3.40 -45.29 -21.13
CA TRP A 183 2.65 -45.24 -22.42
C TRP A 183 2.38 -46.44 -23.38
N LYS A 184 1.10 -46.60 -23.78
CA LYS A 184 0.45 -46.84 -25.14
C LYS A 184 -0.97 -47.43 -24.90
N ARG A 185 -2.05 -47.33 -25.72
CA ARG A 185 -2.52 -46.59 -26.93
C ARG A 185 -3.95 -47.12 -27.25
N LEU A 186 -4.93 -46.23 -27.53
CA LEU A 186 -6.26 -46.42 -28.21
C LEU A 186 -7.24 -47.47 -27.59
N GLU A 187 -8.58 -47.32 -27.55
CA GLU A 187 -9.57 -46.94 -28.58
C GLU A 187 -10.85 -46.26 -28.00
N ARG A 188 -11.65 -45.67 -28.91
CA ARG A 188 -12.97 -45.01 -28.71
C ARG A 188 -14.07 -45.99 -28.25
N THR A 189 -15.07 -45.49 -27.50
CA THR A 189 -16.51 -45.39 -27.89
C THR A 189 -17.43 -45.08 -26.70
N GLY A 190 -18.44 -44.22 -26.90
CA GLY A 190 -19.83 -44.49 -26.46
C GLY A 190 -20.31 -44.07 -25.05
N SER A 191 -21.09 -42.99 -25.02
CA SER A 191 -22.38 -42.76 -24.32
C SER A 191 -22.78 -43.44 -22.99
N SER A 192 -23.38 -42.59 -22.14
CA SER A 192 -24.61 -42.77 -21.32
C SER A 192 -24.59 -43.54 -19.98
N ALA A 193 -25.00 -42.79 -18.94
CA ALA A 193 -25.98 -43.09 -17.88
C ALA A 193 -25.84 -44.31 -16.94
N GLY A 194 -26.09 -44.07 -15.64
CA GLY A 194 -26.81 -45.01 -14.77
C GLY A 194 -26.10 -45.57 -13.53
N SER A 195 -26.48 -45.04 -12.36
CA SER A 195 -26.78 -45.72 -11.08
C SER A 195 -25.93 -46.87 -10.50
N GLU A 196 -25.44 -46.61 -9.28
CA GLU A 196 -25.48 -47.42 -8.03
C GLU A 196 -25.08 -48.91 -8.04
N THR A 197 -24.06 -49.27 -7.23
CA THR A 197 -24.17 -49.96 -5.91
C THR A 197 -22.81 -50.44 -5.37
N GLY A 198 -22.58 -50.36 -4.04
CA GLY A 198 -21.63 -51.23 -3.31
C GLY A 198 -20.47 -50.58 -2.51
N ILE A 199 -20.63 -50.48 -1.19
CA ILE A 199 -19.79 -49.89 -0.10
C ILE A 199 -18.99 -51.06 0.61
N PRO A 200 -17.82 -50.93 1.32
CA PRO A 200 -17.62 -50.00 2.46
C PRO A 200 -16.26 -49.36 2.78
N LEU A 201 -16.41 -48.26 3.53
CA LEU A 201 -15.48 -47.48 4.34
C LEU A 201 -14.67 -48.30 5.36
N THR A 202 -13.46 -47.82 5.67
CA THR A 202 -12.89 -47.93 7.03
C THR A 202 -12.41 -46.58 7.53
N ARG A 203 -13.13 -46.11 8.54
CA ARG A 203 -12.81 -45.02 9.46
C ARG A 203 -12.53 -45.71 10.79
N VAL A 204 -11.33 -45.56 11.36
CA VAL A 204 -11.07 -46.05 12.73
C VAL A 204 -11.32 -44.89 13.69
N GLN A 205 -12.40 -45.03 14.44
CA GLN A 205 -12.80 -44.20 15.57
C GLN A 205 -12.47 -45.01 16.83
N ALA A 206 -11.71 -44.42 17.76
CA ALA A 206 -11.38 -45.07 19.02
C ALA A 206 -12.55 -44.94 20.01
N GLU A 207 -13.13 -46.08 20.42
CA GLU A 207 -13.98 -46.17 21.61
C GLU A 207 -13.30 -47.05 22.66
N SER A 208 -13.41 -46.57 23.91
CA SER A 208 -12.92 -47.22 25.11
C SER A 208 -13.90 -48.31 25.58
N ARG A 209 -13.39 -49.49 25.96
CA ARG A 209 -13.99 -50.33 27.00
C ARG A 209 -12.92 -51.07 27.81
N TYR A 210 -13.22 -51.12 29.10
CA TYR A 210 -12.48 -51.70 30.21
C TYR A 210 -12.21 -53.21 30.09
N LEU A 211 -10.98 -53.60 30.44
CA LEU A 211 -10.53 -54.90 31.00
C LEU A 211 -9.17 -54.52 31.65
N GLY A 212 -8.98 -54.50 32.95
CA GLY A 212 -9.07 -55.60 33.91
C GLY A 212 -7.84 -55.42 34.82
N SER A 213 -8.09 -55.32 36.13
CA SER A 213 -7.12 -55.08 37.19
C SER A 213 -5.96 -56.08 37.17
N GLY A 214 -4.71 -55.62 37.12
CA GLY A 214 -3.58 -56.53 37.34
C GLY A 214 -2.19 -56.10 36.89
N THR A 215 -1.90 -54.84 36.51
CA THR A 215 -0.49 -54.43 36.27
C THR A 215 -0.26 -52.93 36.50
N PHE A 216 -0.81 -52.37 37.60
CA PHE A 216 -0.64 -50.95 37.94
C PHE A 216 0.33 -50.68 39.11
N LEU A 217 0.99 -51.71 39.65
CA LEU A 217 2.10 -51.56 40.60
C LEU A 217 3.35 -52.27 40.06
N ARG A 218 4.08 -51.59 39.18
CA ARG A 218 5.52 -51.87 38.88
C ARG A 218 6.18 -50.75 38.07
N ILE A 219 5.43 -49.84 37.47
CA ILE A 219 5.96 -48.68 36.72
C ILE A 219 6.17 -47.44 37.63
N PHE A 220 5.48 -47.35 38.78
CA PHE A 220 5.64 -46.23 39.71
C PHE A 220 6.81 -46.35 40.70
N ALA A 221 7.53 -47.49 40.73
CA ALA A 221 8.64 -47.71 41.65
C ALA A 221 10.04 -47.49 41.05
N LEU A 222 10.14 -47.12 39.76
CA LEU A 222 11.43 -46.89 39.08
C LEU A 222 11.62 -45.44 38.58
N LEU A 223 10.63 -44.55 38.75
CA LEU A 223 10.75 -43.12 38.43
C LEU A 223 11.08 -42.24 39.65
N ALA A 224 11.41 -42.85 40.80
CA ALA A 224 11.75 -42.15 42.04
C ALA A 224 13.25 -42.20 42.41
N ARG A 225 14.14 -42.58 41.48
CA ARG A 225 15.59 -42.39 41.64
C ARG A 225 16.14 -41.82 40.34
N GLY A 226 16.49 -40.54 40.39
CA GLY A 226 17.26 -39.88 39.34
C GLY A 226 18.60 -40.60 39.12
N GLU A 227 19.22 -40.27 37.99
CA GLU A 227 20.41 -40.88 37.37
C GLU A 227 20.09 -41.99 36.35
N LEU A 228 19.83 -41.57 35.10
CA LEU A 228 20.48 -42.09 33.88
C LEU A 228 19.79 -41.50 32.62
N LEU A 229 20.09 -40.26 32.25
CA LEU A 229 19.86 -39.74 30.89
C LEU A 229 20.94 -38.71 30.53
N GLY A 230 22.20 -39.10 30.70
CA GLY A 230 23.34 -38.46 30.04
C GLY A 230 23.70 -39.27 28.80
N GLY A 231 23.46 -38.72 27.61
CA GLY A 231 24.03 -39.27 26.38
C GLY A 231 23.08 -39.76 25.29
N VAL A 232 22.00 -39.04 24.96
CA VAL A 232 21.40 -39.06 23.59
C VAL A 232 20.78 -37.69 23.25
N ARG A 233 21.54 -36.59 23.47
CA ARG A 233 21.11 -35.21 23.12
C ARG A 233 22.16 -34.39 22.36
N SER A 234 23.16 -35.03 21.75
CA SER A 234 24.34 -34.35 21.20
C SER A 234 24.60 -34.63 19.69
N ALA A 235 23.59 -34.92 18.88
CA ALA A 235 23.82 -35.18 17.45
C ALA A 235 22.71 -34.68 16.49
N VAL A 236 21.96 -33.65 16.90
CA VAL A 236 21.16 -32.77 16.00
C VAL A 236 21.36 -31.31 16.40
N ALA A 237 22.52 -30.98 17.01
CA ALA A 237 22.81 -29.66 17.57
C ALA A 237 23.93 -28.90 16.81
N ASP A 238 24.65 -29.53 15.89
CA ASP A 238 25.78 -28.90 15.19
C ASP A 238 25.47 -28.61 13.72
N VAL A 239 24.58 -27.65 13.47
CA VAL A 239 24.71 -26.52 12.50
C VAL A 239 23.70 -25.41 12.92
N ARG A 240 23.73 -25.00 14.20
CA ARG A 240 23.14 -23.72 14.64
C ARG A 240 24.24 -22.90 15.27
N SER A 241 25.08 -22.30 14.43
CA SER A 241 26.05 -21.32 14.88
C SER A 241 25.32 -20.05 15.34
N ASP A 242 25.38 -19.78 16.64
CA ASP A 242 25.37 -18.46 17.28
C ASP A 242 24.28 -17.44 16.87
N ALA A 243 23.00 -17.80 17.07
CA ALA A 243 21.98 -16.81 17.37
C ALA A 243 21.12 -17.32 18.53
N THR A 244 21.28 -16.74 19.71
CA THR A 244 20.24 -16.79 20.74
C THR A 244 19.01 -16.08 20.15
N ASP A 245 18.11 -16.82 19.52
CA ASP A 245 16.90 -16.24 18.90
C ASP A 245 16.00 -15.70 20.01
N ARG A 246 16.15 -14.39 20.28
CA ARG A 246 15.32 -13.63 21.20
C ARG A 246 13.85 -13.75 20.77
N GLY A 247 12.98 -14.14 21.69
CA GLY A 247 11.57 -14.37 21.43
C GLY A 247 10.72 -13.10 21.53
N LEU A 248 9.40 -13.26 21.44
CA LEU A 248 8.44 -12.14 21.55
C LEU A 248 8.51 -11.42 22.91
N ASP A 249 8.87 -12.12 23.98
CA ASP A 249 8.98 -11.55 25.32
C ASP A 249 10.28 -10.78 25.55
N ASP A 250 11.24 -10.92 24.64
CA ASP A 250 12.51 -10.17 24.65
C ASP A 250 12.41 -8.88 23.83
N LEU A 251 11.33 -8.69 23.06
CA LEU A 251 11.12 -7.47 22.29
C LEU A 251 10.95 -6.26 23.22
N PRO A 252 11.62 -5.13 22.92
CA PRO A 252 11.41 -3.89 23.64
C PRO A 252 10.03 -3.32 23.32
N GLY A 253 9.52 -2.45 24.18
CA GLY A 253 8.19 -1.86 24.03
C GLY A 253 7.57 -1.55 25.38
N PRO A 254 6.38 -0.92 25.39
CA PRO A 254 5.77 -0.50 26.64
C PRO A 254 5.45 -1.67 27.56
N ARG A 255 5.74 -1.53 28.84
CA ARG A 255 5.46 -2.51 29.89
C ARG A 255 4.95 -1.80 31.16
N PRO A 256 4.08 -2.44 31.97
CA PRO A 256 3.55 -3.80 31.82
C PRO A 256 2.37 -3.90 30.85
N SER A 257 2.13 -5.11 30.34
CA SER A 257 0.89 -5.43 29.61
C SER A 257 -0.23 -5.81 30.59
N VAL A 258 -1.16 -4.87 30.77
CA VAL A 258 -2.27 -5.01 31.73
C VAL A 258 -3.31 -5.99 31.17
N PRO A 259 -3.89 -6.90 31.99
CA PRO A 259 -4.98 -7.77 31.53
C PRO A 259 -6.11 -6.97 30.87
N VAL A 260 -6.69 -7.53 29.81
CA VAL A 260 -7.79 -6.93 29.00
C VAL A 260 -7.39 -5.71 28.16
N ILE A 261 -6.62 -4.76 28.68
CA ILE A 261 -6.30 -3.48 28.01
C ILE A 261 -5.00 -3.55 27.19
N GLY A 262 -4.07 -4.42 27.61
CA GLY A 262 -2.72 -4.52 27.04
C GLY A 262 -1.87 -3.32 27.44
N THR A 263 -1.13 -2.75 26.49
CA THR A 263 -0.28 -1.56 26.63
C THR A 263 -0.98 -0.27 26.20
N ASN A 264 -2.28 -0.31 25.86
CA ASN A 264 -3.02 0.88 25.41
C ASN A 264 -3.12 2.00 26.46
N TRP A 265 -2.84 1.71 27.73
CA TRP A 265 -2.83 2.70 28.81
C TRP A 265 -1.82 3.83 28.57
N VAL A 266 -0.77 3.59 27.77
CA VAL A 266 0.20 4.62 27.38
C VAL A 266 -0.48 5.83 26.73
N TYR A 267 -1.55 5.63 25.97
CA TYR A 267 -2.27 6.71 25.29
C TYR A 267 -3.17 7.54 26.21
N TRP A 268 -3.27 7.17 27.49
CA TRP A 268 -4.07 7.88 28.50
C TRP A 268 -3.20 8.65 29.49
N LEU A 269 -1.88 8.44 29.46
CA LEU A 269 -0.97 9.09 30.39
C LEU A 269 -0.67 10.54 29.98
N PRO A 270 -0.58 11.47 30.95
CA PRO A 270 -0.11 12.83 30.69
C PRO A 270 1.29 12.81 30.05
N GLY A 271 1.50 13.63 29.02
CA GLY A 271 2.78 13.72 28.29
C GLY A 271 2.89 12.82 27.07
N ASN A 272 2.04 11.79 26.95
CA ASN A 272 1.99 10.93 25.76
C ASN A 272 1.00 11.48 24.71
N HIS A 273 1.25 11.14 23.45
CA HIS A 273 0.34 11.50 22.38
C HIS A 273 -0.99 10.75 22.50
N PRO A 274 -2.15 11.46 22.42
CA PRO A 274 -3.44 10.80 22.35
C PRO A 274 -3.52 9.96 21.07
N LYS A 275 -4.49 9.04 20.99
CA LYS A 275 -4.73 8.23 19.76
C LYS A 275 -4.97 9.07 18.50
N THR A 276 -5.42 10.32 18.67
CA THR A 276 -5.58 11.26 17.57
C THR A 276 -4.25 11.79 17.03
N GLN A 277 -3.11 11.50 17.65
CA GLN A 277 -1.76 11.86 17.21
C GLN A 277 -0.84 10.63 17.12
N LEU A 278 -1.42 9.46 16.78
CA LEU A 278 -0.73 8.17 16.74
C LEU A 278 0.53 8.18 15.86
N HIS A 279 0.52 8.93 14.76
CA HIS A 279 1.65 9.07 13.86
C HIS A 279 2.86 9.75 14.52
N ARG A 280 2.65 10.67 15.48
CA ARG A 280 3.72 11.27 16.30
C ARG A 280 4.18 10.28 17.37
N ALA A 281 3.22 9.62 18.03
CA ALA A 281 3.52 8.57 19.00
C ALA A 281 4.50 7.54 18.43
N TYR A 282 4.31 7.10 17.18
CA TYR A 282 5.18 6.12 16.53
C TYR A 282 6.63 6.56 16.36
N LEU A 283 6.90 7.85 16.14
CA LEU A 283 8.26 8.40 16.10
C LEU A 283 8.89 8.39 17.49
N ASP A 284 8.14 8.77 18.53
CA ASP A 284 8.64 8.72 19.91
C ASP A 284 9.00 7.29 20.32
N ARG A 285 8.21 6.29 19.89
CA ARG A 285 8.53 4.88 20.18
C ARG A 285 9.79 4.40 19.49
N TYR A 286 10.04 4.90 18.28
CA TYR A 286 11.30 4.59 17.59
C TYR A 286 12.48 5.13 18.41
N HIS A 287 12.37 6.36 18.93
CA HIS A 287 13.40 6.94 19.78
C HIS A 287 13.53 6.21 21.14
N GLU A 288 12.42 5.73 21.72
CA GLU A 288 12.43 5.06 23.02
C GLU A 288 12.89 3.60 22.95
N TYR A 289 12.41 2.84 21.96
CA TYR A 289 12.61 1.38 21.88
C TYR A 289 13.50 0.92 20.72
N GLY A 290 13.83 1.81 19.80
CA GLY A 290 14.66 1.54 18.63
C GLY A 290 13.90 1.00 17.41
N ALA A 291 14.64 0.35 16.50
CA ALA A 291 14.17 -0.04 15.17
C ALA A 291 13.09 -1.15 15.13
N ILE A 292 12.85 -1.82 16.25
CA ILE A 292 11.79 -2.82 16.41
C ILE A 292 11.19 -2.70 17.81
N SER A 293 9.87 -2.78 17.93
CA SER A 293 9.20 -2.83 19.23
C SER A 293 7.91 -3.64 19.20
N LYS A 294 7.45 -4.09 20.37
CA LYS A 294 6.20 -4.82 20.56
C LYS A 294 5.21 -3.96 21.33
N GLU A 295 4.00 -3.90 20.82
CA GLU A 295 2.84 -3.34 21.51
C GLU A 295 1.80 -4.44 21.72
N GLU A 296 1.05 -4.41 22.81
CA GLU A 296 -0.01 -5.40 23.07
C GLU A 296 -1.37 -4.72 23.17
N PHE A 297 -2.30 -5.11 22.31
CA PHE A 297 -3.66 -4.59 22.32
C PHE A 297 -4.54 -5.35 23.31
N GLN A 298 -5.86 -5.10 23.24
CA GLN A 298 -6.83 -5.77 24.08
C GLN A 298 -6.62 -7.29 24.05
N TRP A 299 -6.68 -7.92 25.23
CA TRP A 299 -6.42 -9.35 25.41
C TRP A 299 -4.99 -9.80 25.09
N ARG A 300 -4.00 -8.92 25.29
CA ARG A 300 -2.57 -9.18 25.07
C ARG A 300 -2.25 -9.64 23.65
N ARG A 301 -2.99 -9.12 22.67
CA ARG A 301 -2.72 -9.42 21.25
C ARG A 301 -1.51 -8.62 20.78
N PRO A 302 -0.41 -9.26 20.36
CA PRO A 302 0.80 -8.54 19.97
C PRO A 302 0.61 -7.86 18.62
N LEU A 303 1.21 -6.68 18.48
CA LEU A 303 1.51 -5.98 17.24
C LEU A 303 3.00 -5.66 17.25
N ILE A 304 3.72 -6.10 16.22
CA ILE A 304 5.13 -5.78 16.08
C ILE A 304 5.25 -4.53 15.22
N HIS A 305 6.04 -3.57 15.67
CA HIS A 305 6.37 -2.36 14.94
C HIS A 305 7.81 -2.46 14.44
N VAL A 306 8.00 -2.21 13.15
CA VAL A 306 9.32 -2.10 12.53
C VAL A 306 9.44 -0.74 11.85
N TYR A 307 10.67 -0.21 11.82
CA TYR A 307 10.98 1.13 11.31
C TYR A 307 12.08 1.12 10.24
N ASP A 308 12.66 -0.05 10.00
CA ASP A 308 13.80 -0.22 9.13
C ASP A 308 13.39 -0.73 7.73
N PRO A 309 13.91 -0.13 6.64
CA PRO A 309 13.49 -0.49 5.30
C PRO A 309 13.92 -1.89 4.85
N GLU A 310 14.98 -2.48 5.41
CA GLU A 310 15.32 -3.89 5.15
C GLU A 310 14.28 -4.84 5.76
N ASP A 311 13.77 -4.50 6.95
CA ASP A 311 12.69 -5.28 7.55
C ASP A 311 11.37 -5.08 6.80
N PHE A 312 11.10 -3.89 6.26
CA PHE A 312 9.96 -3.67 5.37
C PHE A 312 10.02 -4.60 4.17
N GLU A 313 11.17 -4.66 3.50
CA GLU A 313 11.40 -5.55 2.37
C GLU A 313 11.21 -7.02 2.76
N ARG A 314 11.81 -7.47 3.87
CA ARG A 314 11.67 -8.85 4.36
C ARG A 314 10.22 -9.22 4.61
N VAL A 315 9.47 -8.36 5.30
CA VAL A 315 8.04 -8.56 5.60
C VAL A 315 7.24 -8.59 4.30
N LEU A 316 7.41 -7.58 3.45
CA LEU A 316 6.59 -7.43 2.26
C LEU A 316 6.88 -8.51 1.21
N ARG A 317 8.11 -8.97 1.05
CA ARG A 317 8.44 -10.08 0.14
C ARG A 317 7.93 -11.44 0.64
N ARG A 318 7.81 -11.63 1.95
CA ARG A 318 7.34 -12.89 2.57
C ARG A 318 5.82 -12.97 2.79
N GLN A 319 5.06 -11.99 2.31
CA GLN A 319 3.60 -11.95 2.50
C GLN A 319 2.83 -13.05 1.73
N GLY A 320 3.49 -13.80 0.84
CA GLY A 320 2.87 -14.85 0.02
C GLY A 320 1.97 -14.34 -1.11
N LYS A 321 1.31 -15.28 -1.80
CA LYS A 321 0.39 -15.00 -2.93
C LYS A 321 -0.88 -14.26 -2.50
N CYS A 322 -1.35 -14.52 -1.28
CA CYS A 322 -2.61 -14.00 -0.73
C CYS A 322 -2.31 -13.19 0.55
N PRO A 323 -1.75 -11.96 0.43
CA PRO A 323 -1.30 -11.19 1.59
C PRO A 323 -2.44 -10.90 2.55
N ILE A 324 -2.21 -11.08 3.85
CA ILE A 324 -3.23 -10.88 4.88
C ILE A 324 -3.02 -9.53 5.59
N ARG A 325 -4.13 -8.83 5.86
CA ARG A 325 -4.18 -7.60 6.65
C ARG A 325 -5.15 -7.76 7.82
N PRO A 326 -4.99 -7.01 8.93
CA PRO A 326 -6.02 -6.93 9.95
C PRO A 326 -7.36 -6.48 9.35
N VAL A 327 -8.43 -7.18 9.67
CA VAL A 327 -9.79 -6.89 9.19
C VAL A 327 -10.53 -5.98 10.15
N ASN A 328 -11.47 -5.18 9.63
CA ASN A 328 -12.53 -4.63 10.47
C ASN A 328 -13.60 -5.71 10.69
N GLU A 329 -13.55 -6.31 11.87
CA GLU A 329 -14.46 -7.39 12.28
C GLU A 329 -15.94 -6.98 12.27
N ALA A 330 -16.26 -5.70 12.54
CA ALA A 330 -17.63 -5.22 12.52
C ALA A 330 -18.19 -5.17 11.09
N VAL A 331 -17.38 -4.69 10.14
CA VAL A 331 -17.75 -4.64 8.72
C VAL A 331 -17.90 -6.03 8.15
N ARG A 332 -16.95 -6.92 8.46
CA ARG A 332 -17.04 -8.34 8.07
C ARG A 332 -18.32 -8.98 8.59
N HIS A 333 -18.66 -8.73 9.86
CA HIS A 333 -19.88 -9.24 10.47
C HIS A 333 -21.13 -8.72 9.75
N LEU A 334 -21.27 -7.39 9.63
CA LEU A 334 -22.42 -6.76 8.96
C LEU A 334 -22.66 -7.33 7.57
N ARG A 335 -21.60 -7.41 6.75
CA ARG A 335 -21.71 -7.88 5.38
C ARG A 335 -22.06 -9.38 5.32
N SER A 336 -21.56 -10.18 6.27
CA SER A 336 -21.87 -11.61 6.36
C SER A 336 -23.32 -11.92 6.78
N GLU A 337 -24.00 -10.98 7.45
CA GLU A 337 -25.41 -11.13 7.82
C GLU A 337 -26.38 -10.81 6.66
N GLN A 338 -25.93 -10.04 5.67
CA GLN A 338 -26.73 -9.57 4.53
C GLN A 338 -26.32 -10.30 3.25
N THR A 339 -26.41 -11.63 3.25
CA THR A 339 -25.96 -12.47 2.11
C THR A 339 -26.75 -12.25 0.83
N ASP A 340 -27.94 -11.67 0.92
CA ASP A 340 -28.74 -11.23 -0.22
C ASP A 340 -28.10 -10.04 -0.96
N ARG A 341 -27.42 -9.15 -0.22
CA ARG A 341 -26.73 -7.97 -0.77
C ARG A 341 -25.27 -8.23 -1.08
N TYR A 342 -24.61 -9.06 -0.28
CA TYR A 342 -23.15 -9.19 -0.31
C TYR A 342 -22.70 -10.63 -0.49
N ALA A 343 -21.82 -10.86 -1.46
CA ALA A 343 -21.22 -12.17 -1.71
C ALA A 343 -19.98 -12.43 -0.84
N SER A 344 -19.30 -11.36 -0.41
CA SER A 344 -18.09 -11.41 0.43
C SER A 344 -18.01 -10.20 1.36
N ALA A 345 -16.95 -10.10 2.16
CA ALA A 345 -16.68 -8.93 3.00
C ALA A 345 -16.19 -7.69 2.22
N GLY A 346 -16.10 -7.76 0.88
CA GLY A 346 -15.56 -6.70 0.02
C GLY A 346 -14.04 -6.75 -0.17
N LEU A 347 -13.53 -6.03 -1.16
CA LEU A 347 -12.12 -6.04 -1.56
C LEU A 347 -11.17 -5.65 -0.42
N VAL A 348 -11.61 -4.75 0.47
CA VAL A 348 -10.81 -4.27 1.60
C VAL A 348 -10.71 -5.32 2.71
N ASN A 349 -11.83 -5.92 3.12
CA ASN A 349 -11.92 -6.79 4.31
C ASN A 349 -11.80 -8.30 4.03
N THR A 350 -12.13 -8.77 2.82
CA THR A 350 -11.95 -10.19 2.45
C THR A 350 -10.47 -10.58 2.54
N GLN A 351 -10.14 -11.82 2.93
CA GLN A 351 -8.77 -12.30 3.11
C GLN A 351 -8.55 -13.62 2.35
N GLY A 352 -7.28 -14.05 2.23
CA GLY A 352 -6.94 -15.37 1.68
C GLY A 352 -7.28 -15.53 0.20
N GLU A 353 -7.62 -16.76 -0.21
CA GLU A 353 -7.88 -17.09 -1.61
C GLU A 353 -9.14 -16.40 -2.16
N GLU A 354 -10.16 -16.20 -1.32
CA GLU A 354 -11.38 -15.47 -1.70
C GLU A 354 -11.04 -14.04 -2.14
N TRP A 355 -10.17 -13.36 -1.40
CA TRP A 355 -9.67 -12.04 -1.76
C TRP A 355 -8.86 -12.09 -3.06
N TYR A 356 -8.01 -13.12 -3.22
CA TYR A 356 -7.16 -13.25 -4.39
C TYR A 356 -7.99 -13.42 -5.67
N GLU A 357 -9.00 -14.28 -5.65
CA GLU A 357 -9.89 -14.50 -6.79
C GLU A 357 -10.72 -13.25 -7.12
N LEU A 358 -11.26 -12.56 -6.09
CA LEU A 358 -11.94 -11.28 -6.29
C LEU A 358 -10.99 -10.24 -6.92
N ARG A 359 -9.79 -10.06 -6.35
CA ARG A 359 -8.79 -9.10 -6.85
C ARG A 359 -8.37 -9.42 -8.28
N LYS A 360 -8.19 -10.70 -8.62
CA LYS A 360 -7.80 -11.14 -9.95
C LYS A 360 -8.85 -10.77 -11.00
N LYS A 361 -10.13 -10.93 -10.70
CA LYS A 361 -11.25 -10.55 -11.59
C LYS A 361 -11.34 -9.03 -11.79
N LEU A 362 -11.08 -8.27 -10.73
CA LEU A 362 -11.23 -6.82 -10.71
C LEU A 362 -10.05 -6.04 -11.33
N THR A 363 -8.84 -6.59 -11.25
CA THR A 363 -7.61 -5.89 -11.66
C THR A 363 -7.60 -5.42 -13.13
N PRO A 364 -8.07 -6.21 -14.12
CA PRO A 364 -8.10 -5.78 -15.52
C PRO A 364 -8.87 -4.49 -15.78
N SER A 365 -10.02 -4.27 -15.13
CA SER A 365 -10.82 -3.04 -15.32
C SER A 365 -10.29 -1.88 -14.48
N LEU A 366 -9.70 -2.15 -13.31
CA LEU A 366 -9.37 -1.10 -12.33
C LEU A 366 -7.92 -0.62 -12.38
N MET A 367 -7.00 -1.43 -12.92
CA MET A 367 -5.57 -1.12 -12.92
C MET A 367 -4.96 -1.03 -14.33
N ASN A 368 -5.75 -1.29 -15.37
CA ASN A 368 -5.28 -1.15 -16.75
C ASN A 368 -5.06 0.33 -17.08
N VAL A 369 -3.83 0.65 -17.50
CA VAL A 369 -3.40 2.02 -17.79
C VAL A 369 -4.28 2.67 -18.87
N LYS A 370 -4.65 1.93 -19.91
CA LYS A 370 -5.50 2.46 -21.00
C LYS A 370 -6.89 2.82 -20.50
N VAL A 371 -7.47 2.01 -19.60
CA VAL A 371 -8.78 2.31 -19.00
C VAL A 371 -8.70 3.57 -18.15
N ILE A 372 -7.66 3.70 -17.32
CA ILE A 372 -7.47 4.89 -16.46
C ILE A 372 -7.20 6.16 -17.27
N GLN A 373 -6.44 6.08 -18.36
CA GLN A 373 -6.15 7.22 -19.23
C GLN A 373 -7.41 7.82 -19.86
N ARG A 374 -8.47 7.04 -20.10
CA ARG A 374 -9.76 7.55 -20.62
C ARG A 374 -10.41 8.57 -19.68
N TYR A 375 -10.20 8.42 -18.37
CA TYR A 375 -10.72 9.35 -17.37
C TYR A 375 -9.97 10.68 -17.32
N MET A 376 -8.82 10.81 -17.99
CA MET A 376 -8.03 12.03 -17.98
C MET A 376 -8.80 13.24 -18.54
N LYS A 377 -9.64 13.03 -19.57
CA LYS A 377 -10.50 14.10 -20.08
C LYS A 377 -11.44 14.63 -18.99
N GLY A 378 -12.17 13.73 -18.33
CA GLY A 378 -13.05 14.10 -17.21
C GLY A 378 -12.29 14.76 -16.06
N GLN A 379 -11.10 14.28 -15.72
CA GLN A 379 -10.26 14.88 -14.68
C GLN A 379 -9.76 16.29 -15.05
N ASN A 380 -9.45 16.55 -16.32
CA ASN A 380 -9.12 17.91 -16.78
C ASN A 380 -10.35 18.85 -16.66
N GLU A 381 -11.55 18.37 -17.00
CA GLU A 381 -12.79 19.12 -16.81
C GLU A 381 -13.04 19.42 -15.32
N LEU A 382 -12.82 18.44 -14.43
CA LEU A 382 -12.91 18.66 -12.98
C LEU A 382 -11.90 19.69 -12.48
N ALA A 383 -10.68 19.65 -13.00
CA ALA A 383 -9.64 20.60 -12.63
C ALA A 383 -10.05 22.03 -13.05
N LEU A 384 -10.68 22.20 -14.21
CA LEU A 384 -11.25 23.47 -14.64
C LEU A 384 -12.37 23.93 -13.70
N ASP A 385 -13.38 23.08 -13.45
CA ASP A 385 -14.50 23.37 -12.56
C ASP A 385 -14.02 23.77 -11.15
N LEU A 386 -13.02 23.06 -10.62
CA LEU A 386 -12.42 23.40 -9.34
C LEU A 386 -11.73 24.77 -9.40
N THR A 387 -10.98 25.09 -10.45
CA THR A 387 -10.35 26.42 -10.55
C THR A 387 -11.36 27.56 -10.66
N GLU A 388 -12.49 27.34 -11.32
CA GLU A 388 -13.59 28.32 -11.37
C GLU A 388 -14.24 28.49 -10.00
N LEU A 389 -14.49 27.38 -9.31
CA LEU A 389 -15.06 27.37 -7.98
C LEU A 389 -14.13 28.04 -6.95
N VAL A 390 -12.83 27.79 -7.03
CA VAL A 390 -11.81 28.49 -6.22
C VAL A 390 -11.86 29.99 -6.51
N GLY A 391 -11.90 30.39 -7.79
CA GLY A 391 -12.08 31.78 -8.20
C GLY A 391 -13.33 32.44 -7.61
N ALA A 392 -14.46 31.74 -7.64
CA ALA A 392 -15.74 32.23 -7.12
C ALA A 392 -15.79 32.31 -5.58
N ASN A 393 -15.02 31.48 -4.87
CA ASN A 393 -14.95 31.46 -3.40
C ASN A 393 -13.82 32.34 -2.83
N ARG A 394 -13.01 32.97 -3.68
CA ARG A 394 -11.99 33.94 -3.24
C ARG A 394 -12.67 35.18 -2.67
N THR A 395 -12.30 35.51 -1.44
CA THR A 395 -12.70 36.77 -0.78
C THR A 395 -11.91 37.94 -1.37
N ARG A 396 -12.26 39.18 -0.96
CA ARG A 396 -11.53 40.40 -1.35
C ARG A 396 -10.04 40.39 -0.96
N ASN A 397 -9.67 39.60 0.05
CA ASN A 397 -8.29 39.47 0.52
C ASN A 397 -7.61 38.22 -0.03
N ASP A 398 -8.12 37.66 -1.14
CA ASP A 398 -7.64 36.42 -1.77
C ASP A 398 -7.78 35.15 -0.91
N ALA A 399 -8.39 35.23 0.27
CA ALA A 399 -8.61 34.06 1.12
C ALA A 399 -9.72 33.18 0.56
N VAL A 400 -9.51 31.87 0.58
CA VAL A 400 -10.50 30.82 0.28
C VAL A 400 -10.63 29.96 1.53
N HIS A 401 -11.79 30.06 2.18
CA HIS A 401 -12.10 29.30 3.40
C HIS A 401 -12.60 27.89 3.06
N ASP A 402 -12.44 26.97 4.01
CA ASP A 402 -12.97 25.59 3.90
C ASP A 402 -12.46 24.87 2.65
N PHE A 403 -11.18 25.06 2.32
CA PHE A 403 -10.58 24.56 1.08
C PHE A 403 -10.56 23.03 1.03
N ASP A 404 -10.45 22.38 2.19
CA ASP A 404 -10.59 20.92 2.34
C ASP A 404 -11.94 20.42 1.81
N SER A 405 -13.03 21.14 2.08
CA SER A 405 -14.37 20.84 1.53
C SER A 405 -14.39 20.85 -0.01
N LEU A 406 -13.68 21.80 -0.64
CA LEU A 406 -13.57 21.86 -2.11
C LEU A 406 -12.85 20.62 -2.66
N LEU A 407 -11.79 20.16 -1.99
CA LEU A 407 -11.05 18.97 -2.38
C LEU A 407 -11.85 17.68 -2.15
N PHE A 408 -12.58 17.57 -1.03
CA PHE A 408 -13.48 16.43 -0.81
C PHE A 408 -14.58 16.35 -1.87
N ARG A 409 -15.17 17.49 -2.25
CA ARG A 409 -16.15 17.58 -3.34
C ARG A 409 -15.56 17.22 -4.70
N THR A 410 -14.30 17.58 -4.94
CA THR A 410 -13.57 17.23 -6.17
C THR A 410 -13.34 15.72 -6.25
N ALA A 411 -12.82 15.12 -5.19
CA ALA A 411 -12.58 13.68 -5.13
C ALA A 411 -13.90 12.88 -5.21
N LEU A 412 -14.98 13.37 -4.60
CA LEU A 412 -16.32 12.80 -4.75
C LEU A 412 -16.79 12.84 -6.20
N GLU A 413 -16.71 14.00 -6.86
CA GLU A 413 -17.13 14.12 -8.27
C GLU A 413 -16.32 13.16 -9.16
N SER A 414 -15.02 13.07 -8.91
CA SER A 414 -14.07 12.21 -9.63
C SER A 414 -14.37 10.73 -9.49
N VAL A 415 -14.47 10.22 -8.25
CA VAL A 415 -14.79 8.81 -8.01
C VAL A 415 -16.20 8.46 -8.48
N SER A 416 -17.13 9.42 -8.50
CA SER A 416 -18.49 9.21 -9.03
C SER A 416 -18.52 9.01 -10.54
N MET A 417 -17.63 9.66 -11.30
CA MET A 417 -17.49 9.36 -12.74
C MET A 417 -17.08 7.90 -12.97
N LEU A 418 -16.25 7.35 -12.07
CA LEU A 418 -15.78 5.98 -12.15
C LEU A 418 -16.83 4.97 -11.67
N CYS A 419 -17.46 5.23 -10.52
CA CYS A 419 -18.31 4.27 -9.83
C CYS A 419 -19.80 4.39 -10.13
N LEU A 420 -20.27 5.55 -10.59
CA LEU A 420 -21.70 5.86 -10.78
C LEU A 420 -22.05 6.25 -12.23
N ASP A 421 -21.07 6.21 -13.15
CA ASP A 421 -21.17 6.68 -14.54
C ASP A 421 -21.74 8.11 -14.65
N ALA A 422 -21.43 8.99 -13.70
CA ALA A 422 -22.10 10.29 -13.61
C ALA A 422 -21.23 11.40 -13.03
N ARG A 423 -21.44 12.60 -13.59
CA ARG A 423 -21.11 13.90 -12.98
C ARG A 423 -22.24 14.29 -12.04
N ILE A 424 -22.04 14.17 -10.73
CA ILE A 424 -23.09 14.38 -9.73
C ILE A 424 -23.27 15.86 -9.36
N GLY A 425 -22.43 16.75 -9.89
CA GLY A 425 -22.54 18.19 -9.71
C GLY A 425 -22.03 18.68 -8.35
N ALA A 426 -21.17 17.91 -7.68
CA ALA A 426 -20.57 18.28 -6.39
C ALA A 426 -19.72 19.56 -6.49
N LEU A 427 -19.17 19.91 -7.67
CA LEU A 427 -18.36 21.12 -7.90
C LEU A 427 -19.15 22.38 -8.28
N LYS A 428 -20.49 22.32 -8.34
CA LYS A 428 -21.31 23.52 -8.56
C LYS A 428 -21.18 24.49 -7.38
N VAL A 429 -21.31 25.81 -7.62
CA VAL A 429 -21.32 26.82 -6.54
C VAL A 429 -22.35 26.48 -5.46
N SER A 430 -23.52 25.99 -5.88
CA SER A 430 -24.52 25.36 -5.00
C SER A 430 -24.67 23.89 -5.40
N PRO A 431 -24.03 22.94 -4.67
CA PRO A 431 -24.15 21.51 -4.95
C PRO A 431 -25.57 21.00 -4.75
N PRO A 432 -26.00 20.00 -5.52
CA PRO A 432 -27.26 19.30 -5.25
C PRO A 432 -27.24 18.66 -3.85
N PRO A 433 -28.36 18.65 -3.11
CA PRO A 433 -28.46 18.00 -1.80
C PRO A 433 -28.02 16.53 -1.82
N ALA A 434 -28.30 15.82 -2.92
CA ALA A 434 -27.88 14.43 -3.12
C ALA A 434 -26.34 14.26 -3.07
N ALA A 435 -25.58 15.14 -3.73
CA ALA A 435 -24.12 15.08 -3.72
C ALA A 435 -23.56 15.32 -2.30
N LEU A 436 -24.14 16.26 -1.56
CA LEU A 436 -23.75 16.52 -0.17
C LEU A 436 -24.13 15.37 0.76
N HIS A 437 -25.29 14.75 0.54
CA HIS A 437 -25.75 13.59 1.31
C HIS A 437 -24.81 12.39 1.12
N LEU A 438 -24.38 12.12 -0.12
CA LEU A 438 -23.39 11.07 -0.38
C LEU A 438 -22.04 11.37 0.29
N LEU A 439 -21.58 12.63 0.26
CA LEU A 439 -20.35 13.03 0.95
C LEU A 439 -20.46 12.81 2.47
N GLU A 440 -21.57 13.22 3.07
CA GLU A 440 -21.83 13.07 4.50
C GLU A 440 -21.92 11.59 4.92
N ALA A 441 -22.51 10.74 4.07
CA ALA A 441 -22.55 9.29 4.29
C ALA A 441 -21.13 8.70 4.35
N VAL A 442 -20.23 9.08 3.43
CA VAL A 442 -18.84 8.60 3.43
C VAL A 442 -18.08 9.05 4.68
N HIS A 443 -18.18 10.32 5.07
CA HIS A 443 -17.53 10.81 6.30
C HIS A 443 -18.09 10.10 7.56
N SER A 444 -19.40 9.89 7.62
CA SER A 444 -20.07 9.15 8.70
C SER A 444 -19.61 7.69 8.77
N LEU A 445 -19.39 7.06 7.61
CA LEU A 445 -18.87 5.71 7.50
C LEU A 445 -17.46 5.63 8.09
N TRP A 446 -16.56 6.57 7.77
CA TRP A 446 -15.19 6.58 8.32
C TRP A 446 -15.13 6.78 9.83
N GLU A 447 -15.96 7.68 10.38
CA GLU A 447 -16.06 7.88 11.82
C GLU A 447 -16.52 6.58 12.53
N ALA A 448 -17.57 5.95 12.00
CA ALA A 448 -18.09 4.70 12.50
C ALA A 448 -17.10 3.54 12.35
N TYR A 449 -16.38 3.49 11.22
CA TYR A 449 -15.34 2.50 10.95
C TYR A 449 -14.23 2.58 12.00
N GLN A 450 -13.72 3.78 12.30
CA GLN A 450 -12.72 3.98 13.33
C GLN A 450 -13.22 3.52 14.71
N ASN A 451 -14.44 3.92 15.08
CA ASN A 451 -15.02 3.63 16.39
C ASN A 451 -15.30 2.14 16.58
N THR A 452 -15.67 1.42 15.52
CA THR A 452 -15.86 -0.04 15.56
C THR A 452 -14.54 -0.81 15.54
N TYR A 453 -13.49 -0.24 14.92
CA TYR A 453 -12.17 -0.85 14.83
C TYR A 453 -11.34 -0.69 16.12
N PHE A 454 -11.21 0.53 16.64
CA PHE A 454 -10.39 0.84 17.83
C PHE A 454 -11.18 0.90 19.15
N GLY A 455 -12.51 0.98 19.07
CA GLY A 455 -13.39 1.07 20.24
C GLY A 455 -13.61 -0.28 20.94
N THR A 456 -14.61 -0.32 21.81
CA THR A 456 -14.99 -1.56 22.48
C THR A 456 -15.68 -2.48 21.48
N GLN A 457 -15.35 -3.77 21.49
CA GLN A 457 -15.96 -4.75 20.59
C GLN A 457 -17.37 -5.18 21.03
N LEU A 458 -18.11 -4.28 21.71
CA LEU A 458 -19.47 -4.52 22.22
C LEU A 458 -20.48 -4.72 21.10
N TRP A 459 -20.18 -4.23 19.89
CA TRP A 459 -20.97 -4.46 18.68
C TRP A 459 -21.18 -5.95 18.37
N ARG A 460 -20.35 -6.84 18.91
CA ARG A 460 -20.51 -8.31 18.81
C ARG A 460 -21.70 -8.86 19.58
N TYR A 461 -22.17 -8.14 20.60
CA TYR A 461 -23.23 -8.59 21.50
C TYR A 461 -24.54 -7.83 21.28
N PHE A 462 -24.45 -6.54 20.97
CA PHE A 462 -25.60 -5.70 20.68
C PHE A 462 -25.24 -4.63 19.68
N SER A 463 -26.22 -4.19 18.89
CA SER A 463 -26.07 -3.10 17.95
C SER A 463 -25.64 -1.82 18.71
N THR A 464 -24.40 -1.38 18.55
CA THR A 464 -23.90 -0.13 19.16
C THR A 464 -24.24 1.08 18.27
N PRO A 465 -24.19 2.32 18.79
CA PRO A 465 -24.39 3.51 17.96
C PRO A 465 -23.46 3.56 16.73
N ALA A 466 -22.16 3.27 16.92
CA ALA A 466 -21.20 3.23 15.82
C ALA A 466 -21.53 2.12 14.79
N TYR A 467 -21.95 0.93 15.23
CA TYR A 467 -22.37 -0.13 14.31
C TYR A 467 -23.59 0.27 13.46
N ARG A 468 -24.60 0.91 14.08
CA ARG A 468 -25.77 1.44 13.35
C ARG A 468 -25.41 2.58 12.41
N GLN A 469 -24.53 3.48 12.83
CA GLN A 469 -24.05 4.58 11.98
C GLN A 469 -23.35 4.04 10.74
N TYR A 470 -22.47 3.04 10.91
CA TYR A 470 -21.82 2.37 9.79
C TYR A 470 -22.84 1.74 8.83
N SER A 471 -23.79 0.95 9.35
CA SER A 471 -24.82 0.30 8.54
C SER A 471 -25.63 1.31 7.71
N ARG A 472 -26.13 2.38 8.35
CA ARG A 472 -26.93 3.40 7.66
C ARG A 472 -26.14 4.14 6.58
N ALA A 473 -24.88 4.47 6.88
CA ALA A 473 -24.02 5.14 5.92
C ALA A 473 -23.72 4.25 4.71
N GLU A 474 -23.47 2.95 4.93
CA GLU A 474 -23.26 1.98 3.85
C GLU A 474 -24.55 1.77 3.03
N ASP A 475 -25.72 1.72 3.69
CA ASP A 475 -27.03 1.63 3.02
C ASP A 475 -27.24 2.82 2.05
N THR A 476 -26.95 4.05 2.50
CA THR A 476 -27.05 5.24 1.64
C THR A 476 -26.15 5.14 0.42
N ILE A 477 -24.89 4.70 0.58
CA ILE A 477 -23.96 4.55 -0.55
C ILE A 477 -24.46 3.46 -1.50
N TYR A 478 -25.00 2.37 -0.96
CA TYR A 478 -25.58 1.27 -1.73
C TYR A 478 -26.75 1.76 -2.61
N GLU A 479 -27.64 2.60 -2.08
CA GLU A 479 -28.76 3.19 -2.84
C GLU A 479 -28.28 3.98 -4.07
N TYR A 480 -27.22 4.81 -3.93
CA TYR A 480 -26.66 5.54 -5.08
C TYR A 480 -26.10 4.62 -6.17
N ILE A 481 -25.53 3.48 -5.78
CA ILE A 481 -25.00 2.49 -6.72
C ILE A 481 -26.16 1.77 -7.43
N ASP A 482 -27.20 1.38 -6.69
CA ASP A 482 -28.40 0.77 -7.26
C ASP A 482 -29.07 1.70 -8.29
N GLU A 483 -29.19 3.00 -7.97
CA GLU A 483 -29.68 4.00 -8.92
C GLU A 483 -28.77 4.14 -10.15
N ALA A 484 -27.45 4.07 -9.97
CA ALA A 484 -26.50 4.14 -11.09
C ALA A 484 -26.62 2.93 -12.02
N GLU A 485 -26.76 1.72 -11.46
CA GLU A 485 -26.99 0.52 -12.23
C GLU A 485 -28.31 0.59 -13.01
N ALA A 486 -29.40 1.04 -12.37
CA ALA A 486 -30.69 1.20 -13.03
C ALA A 486 -30.60 2.15 -14.24
N ARG A 487 -29.91 3.31 -14.09
CA ARG A 487 -29.66 4.24 -15.18
C ARG A 487 -28.84 3.64 -16.33
N LEU A 488 -27.88 2.76 -16.02
CA LEU A 488 -27.07 2.09 -17.04
C LEU A 488 -27.89 1.03 -17.78
N GLU A 489 -28.72 0.26 -17.08
CA GLU A 489 -29.61 -0.73 -17.69
C GLU A 489 -30.62 -0.08 -18.65
N GLU A 490 -31.18 1.09 -18.30
CA GLU A 490 -32.05 1.88 -19.18
C GLU A 490 -31.34 2.35 -20.46
N LYS A 491 -30.03 2.62 -20.39
CA LYS A 491 -29.22 3.10 -21.52
C LYS A 491 -28.70 2.01 -22.45
N LYS A 492 -28.84 0.72 -22.11
CA LYS A 492 -28.32 -0.42 -22.90
C LYS A 492 -28.83 -0.49 -24.35
N GLY A 493 -29.86 0.29 -24.72
CA GLY A 493 -30.34 0.44 -26.10
C GLY A 493 -29.44 1.30 -27.01
N ASN A 494 -28.57 2.15 -26.44
CA ASN A 494 -27.62 2.97 -27.19
C ASN A 494 -26.22 2.36 -27.05
N SER A 495 -25.72 1.68 -28.08
CA SER A 495 -24.39 1.09 -28.06
C SER A 495 -23.33 2.20 -27.95
N ARG A 496 -22.73 2.33 -26.78
CA ARG A 496 -21.49 3.09 -26.57
C ARG A 496 -20.31 2.27 -27.04
N GLU A 497 -19.36 2.90 -27.70
CA GLU A 497 -18.10 2.26 -28.09
C GLU A 497 -17.36 1.75 -26.85
N GLU A 498 -16.57 0.68 -26.98
CA GLU A 498 -15.79 0.08 -25.87
C GLU A 498 -14.81 1.07 -25.19
N GLY A 499 -14.55 2.22 -25.80
CA GLY A 499 -13.74 3.32 -25.25
C GLY A 499 -14.48 4.32 -24.37
N GLU A 500 -15.82 4.31 -24.34
CA GLU A 500 -16.65 5.29 -23.62
C GLU A 500 -17.28 4.75 -22.34
N LYS A 501 -17.13 3.45 -22.07
CA LYS A 501 -17.74 2.78 -20.92
C LYS A 501 -17.03 3.16 -19.62
N SER A 502 -17.80 3.40 -18.56
CA SER A 502 -17.22 3.53 -17.22
C SER A 502 -16.78 2.18 -16.66
N VAL A 503 -15.95 2.21 -15.63
CA VAL A 503 -15.56 1.03 -14.84
C VAL A 503 -16.78 0.27 -14.33
N LEU A 504 -17.81 0.96 -13.82
CA LEU A 504 -19.06 0.30 -13.43
C LEU A 504 -19.66 -0.47 -14.62
N GLU A 505 -19.79 0.18 -15.77
CA GLU A 505 -20.32 -0.45 -16.98
C GLU A 505 -19.46 -1.63 -17.48
N GLU A 506 -18.13 -1.50 -17.45
CA GLU A 506 -17.20 -2.58 -17.81
C GLU A 506 -17.34 -3.78 -16.86
N LEU A 507 -17.43 -3.54 -15.56
CA LEU A 507 -17.61 -4.59 -14.56
C LEU A 507 -18.97 -5.27 -14.69
N LEU A 508 -20.05 -4.52 -14.93
CA LEU A 508 -21.39 -5.08 -15.19
C LEU A 508 -21.43 -5.96 -16.45
N ASN A 509 -20.57 -5.67 -17.42
CA ASN A 509 -20.45 -6.47 -18.65
C ASN A 509 -19.42 -7.61 -18.52
N THR A 510 -18.72 -7.74 -17.38
CA THR A 510 -17.71 -8.79 -17.18
C THR A 510 -18.40 -10.15 -16.99
N PRO A 511 -18.13 -11.15 -17.85
CA PRO A 511 -18.73 -12.47 -17.73
C PRO A 511 -18.41 -13.13 -16.38
N HIS A 512 -19.40 -13.81 -15.79
CA HIS A 512 -19.25 -14.58 -14.54
C HIS A 512 -18.82 -13.75 -13.32
N MET A 513 -19.06 -12.44 -13.33
CA MET A 513 -18.93 -11.59 -12.15
C MET A 513 -20.29 -11.47 -11.44
N ASP A 514 -20.30 -11.71 -10.12
CA ASP A 514 -21.51 -11.53 -9.32
C ASP A 514 -21.79 -10.03 -9.16
N LYS A 515 -23.03 -9.60 -9.45
CA LYS A 515 -23.43 -8.19 -9.27
C LYS A 515 -23.22 -7.70 -7.85
N ARG A 516 -23.36 -8.58 -6.84
CA ARG A 516 -23.08 -8.25 -5.43
C ARG A 516 -21.61 -7.89 -5.23
N ASP A 517 -20.69 -8.58 -5.89
CA ASP A 517 -19.26 -8.26 -5.83
C ASP A 517 -18.94 -6.93 -6.54
N ILE A 518 -19.66 -6.61 -7.62
CA ILE A 518 -19.53 -5.33 -8.34
C ILE A 518 -19.94 -4.17 -7.41
N ARG A 519 -21.15 -4.24 -6.84
CA ARG A 519 -21.68 -3.22 -5.92
C ARG A 519 -20.76 -3.03 -4.73
N MET A 520 -20.29 -4.13 -4.15
CA MET A 520 -19.33 -4.08 -3.06
C MET A 520 -18.02 -3.39 -3.44
N THR A 521 -17.53 -3.68 -4.64
CA THR A 521 -16.33 -3.01 -5.15
C THR A 521 -16.57 -1.51 -5.31
N MET A 522 -17.74 -1.08 -5.80
CA MET A 522 -18.08 0.34 -5.93
C MET A 522 -18.15 1.04 -4.56
N ILE A 523 -18.74 0.40 -3.54
CA ILE A 523 -18.73 0.94 -2.16
C ILE A 523 -17.30 1.12 -1.66
N ASP A 524 -16.46 0.10 -1.81
CA ASP A 524 -15.06 0.15 -1.36
C ASP A 524 -14.25 1.22 -2.14
N PHE A 525 -14.58 1.50 -3.40
CA PHE A 525 -13.97 2.57 -4.19
C PHE A 525 -14.43 3.97 -3.78
N ILE A 526 -15.74 4.19 -3.66
CA ILE A 526 -16.31 5.48 -3.25
C ILE A 526 -15.78 5.87 -1.87
N THR A 527 -15.83 4.96 -0.90
CA THR A 527 -15.36 5.23 0.46
C THR A 527 -13.85 5.42 0.54
N GLY A 528 -13.07 4.67 -0.24
CA GLY A 528 -11.62 4.78 -0.27
C GLY A 528 -11.09 5.99 -1.05
N GLY A 529 -11.80 6.45 -2.08
CA GLY A 529 -11.31 7.42 -3.07
C GLY A 529 -11.49 8.89 -2.69
N ILE A 530 -12.32 9.21 -1.70
CA ILE A 530 -12.65 10.60 -1.34
C ILE A 530 -11.62 11.17 -0.38
N ASP A 531 -11.62 10.72 0.89
CA ASP A 531 -10.77 11.27 1.93
C ASP A 531 -9.28 11.13 1.61
N THR A 532 -8.88 10.01 0.99
CA THR A 532 -7.46 9.73 0.74
C THR A 532 -6.85 10.71 -0.25
N THR A 533 -7.47 10.86 -1.43
CA THR A 533 -7.01 11.74 -2.50
C THR A 533 -7.12 13.21 -2.09
N ALA A 534 -8.24 13.61 -1.48
CA ALA A 534 -8.46 14.99 -1.02
C ALA A 534 -7.40 15.42 0.00
N ASN A 535 -7.10 14.57 0.99
CA ASN A 535 -6.08 14.89 2.00
C ASN A 535 -4.67 15.00 1.40
N VAL A 536 -4.30 14.11 0.46
CA VAL A 536 -2.98 14.20 -0.20
C VAL A 536 -2.84 15.49 -1.01
N MET A 537 -3.87 15.86 -1.79
CA MET A 537 -3.87 17.14 -2.52
C MET A 537 -3.77 18.33 -1.56
N LEU A 538 -4.50 18.29 -0.44
CA LEU A 538 -4.44 19.33 0.58
C LEU A 538 -3.04 19.47 1.17
N PHE A 539 -2.41 18.36 1.56
CA PHE A 539 -1.06 18.36 2.10
C PHE A 539 -0.03 18.82 1.07
N LEU A 540 -0.24 18.48 -0.21
CA LEU A 540 0.63 18.94 -1.29
C LEU A 540 0.55 20.44 -1.46
N LEU A 541 -0.66 20.99 -1.54
CA LEU A 541 -0.88 22.44 -1.62
C LEU A 541 -0.34 23.16 -0.38
N TYR A 542 -0.51 22.58 0.81
CA TYR A 542 0.11 23.08 2.03
C TYR A 542 1.64 23.15 1.90
N GLN A 543 2.31 22.06 1.51
CA GLN A 543 3.76 22.06 1.35
C GLN A 543 4.23 23.05 0.28
N LEU A 544 3.56 23.12 -0.87
CA LEU A 544 3.87 24.09 -1.93
C LEU A 544 3.67 25.54 -1.45
N SER A 545 2.64 25.80 -0.63
CA SER A 545 2.37 27.12 -0.08
C SER A 545 3.41 27.60 0.94
N LYS A 546 4.09 26.66 1.63
CA LYS A 546 5.19 26.94 2.55
C LYS A 546 6.54 27.03 1.84
N ASN A 547 6.65 26.53 0.61
CA ASN A 547 7.90 26.45 -0.16
C ASN A 547 7.72 27.13 -1.54
N GLN A 548 7.69 28.47 -1.54
CA GLN A 548 7.39 29.26 -2.75
C GLN A 548 8.37 29.03 -3.90
N SER A 549 9.66 28.79 -3.62
CA SER A 549 10.65 28.45 -4.66
C SER A 549 10.30 27.14 -5.38
N VAL A 550 9.85 26.13 -4.63
CA VAL A 550 9.41 24.84 -5.17
C VAL A 550 8.12 24.99 -5.96
N GLN A 551 7.19 25.80 -5.47
CA GLN A 551 5.94 26.11 -6.19
C GLN A 551 6.22 26.81 -7.53
N GLU A 552 7.17 27.73 -7.56
CA GLU A 552 7.57 28.43 -8.78
C GLU A 552 8.29 27.51 -9.77
N GLU A 553 9.16 26.62 -9.29
CA GLU A 553 9.81 25.64 -10.17
C GLU A 553 8.81 24.66 -10.77
N LEU A 554 7.83 24.21 -9.98
CA LEU A 554 6.71 23.41 -10.47
C LEU A 554 5.89 24.16 -11.53
N TYR A 555 5.61 25.44 -11.30
CA TYR A 555 4.92 26.28 -12.28
C TYR A 555 5.69 26.36 -13.61
N LYS A 556 7.01 26.55 -13.58
CA LYS A 556 7.85 26.57 -14.80
C LYS A 556 7.78 25.25 -15.57
N GLU A 557 7.86 24.11 -14.89
CA GLU A 557 7.69 22.80 -15.52
C GLU A 557 6.32 22.71 -16.21
N ILE A 558 5.25 23.06 -15.49
CA ILE A 558 3.87 22.99 -16.00
C ILE A 558 3.72 23.85 -17.25
N ARG A 559 4.21 25.10 -17.23
CA ARG A 559 4.13 26.02 -18.38
C ARG A 559 4.91 25.51 -19.58
N ARG A 560 6.11 24.98 -19.35
CA ARG A 560 6.98 24.41 -20.40
C ARG A 560 6.33 23.20 -21.08
N VAL A 561 5.76 22.30 -20.29
CA VAL A 561 5.21 21.03 -20.78
C VAL A 561 3.81 21.18 -21.36
N LEU A 562 2.90 21.90 -20.69
CA LEU A 562 1.51 22.02 -21.15
C LEU A 562 1.31 23.11 -22.20
N GLN A 563 2.06 24.21 -22.14
CA GLN A 563 1.91 25.34 -23.08
C GLN A 563 0.45 25.85 -23.17
N GLY A 564 -0.28 25.82 -22.05
CA GLY A 564 -1.69 26.21 -21.96
C GLY A 564 -2.71 25.16 -22.44
N GLN A 565 -2.27 23.97 -22.85
CA GLN A 565 -3.13 22.85 -23.23
C GLN A 565 -3.58 22.03 -22.02
N ALA A 566 -4.63 21.23 -22.20
CA ALA A 566 -5.04 20.23 -21.22
C ALA A 566 -3.97 19.13 -21.07
N MET A 567 -3.88 18.51 -19.89
CA MET A 567 -2.97 17.40 -19.65
C MET A 567 -3.35 16.20 -20.53
N THR A 568 -2.37 15.62 -21.22
CA THR A 568 -2.49 14.35 -21.94
C THR A 568 -1.62 13.26 -21.28
N PRO A 569 -1.79 11.97 -21.62
CA PRO A 569 -0.91 10.92 -21.12
C PRO A 569 0.58 11.16 -21.43
N GLU A 570 0.87 11.72 -22.61
CA GLU A 570 2.21 12.05 -23.08
C GLU A 570 2.77 13.22 -22.26
N SER A 571 2.02 14.32 -22.13
CA SER A 571 2.49 15.46 -21.33
C SER A 571 2.67 15.07 -19.85
N LEU A 572 1.81 14.20 -19.31
CA LEU A 572 1.96 13.68 -17.96
C LEU A 572 3.22 12.82 -17.80
N ALA A 573 3.67 12.12 -18.85
CA ALA A 573 4.92 11.37 -18.80
C ALA A 573 6.11 12.30 -18.49
N ASP A 574 6.10 13.51 -19.05
CA ASP A 574 7.16 14.52 -18.95
C ASP A 574 7.11 15.41 -17.69
N MET A 575 6.09 15.26 -16.85
CA MET A 575 5.90 15.99 -15.58
C MET A 575 6.78 15.40 -14.44
N HIS A 576 8.10 15.46 -14.58
CA HIS A 576 9.04 14.84 -13.65
C HIS A 576 9.06 15.51 -12.27
N TYR A 577 9.08 16.84 -12.23
CA TYR A 577 9.14 17.61 -10.99
C TYR A 577 7.80 17.56 -10.23
N LEU A 578 6.66 17.61 -10.92
CA LEU A 578 5.35 17.36 -10.31
C LEU A 578 5.28 15.98 -9.62
N LYS A 579 5.75 14.92 -10.31
CA LYS A 579 5.82 13.57 -9.73
C LYS A 579 6.75 13.54 -8.51
N ALA A 580 7.83 14.30 -8.53
CA ALA A 580 8.74 14.43 -7.40
C ALA A 580 8.08 15.15 -6.22
N CYS A 581 7.35 16.25 -6.45
CA CYS A 581 6.57 16.95 -5.42
C CYS A 581 5.55 16.04 -4.75
N VAL A 582 4.83 15.23 -5.55
CA VAL A 582 3.85 14.27 -5.03
C VAL A 582 4.51 13.16 -4.21
N LYS A 583 5.67 12.63 -4.63
CA LYS A 583 6.44 11.69 -3.81
C LYS A 583 6.89 12.31 -2.50
N GLU A 584 7.33 13.57 -2.53
CA GLU A 584 7.81 14.26 -1.35
C GLU A 584 6.69 14.55 -0.33
N VAL A 585 5.47 14.85 -0.79
CA VAL A 585 4.34 14.96 0.15
C VAL A 585 3.96 13.61 0.75
N PHE A 586 4.00 12.51 -0.03
CA PHE A 586 3.76 11.17 0.52
C PHE A 586 4.80 10.78 1.57
N ARG A 587 6.03 11.28 1.46
CA ARG A 587 7.09 11.06 2.44
C ARG A 587 6.82 11.79 3.76
N LEU A 588 6.46 13.08 3.67
CA LEU A 588 6.34 13.97 4.83
C LEU A 588 4.97 13.92 5.51
N MET A 589 3.90 13.85 4.71
CA MET A 589 2.51 13.95 5.18
C MET A 589 1.62 12.94 4.44
N PRO A 590 1.83 11.62 4.61
CA PRO A 590 0.96 10.62 4.02
C PRO A 590 -0.38 10.54 4.73
N THR A 591 -1.45 10.24 4.00
CA THR A 591 -2.76 9.89 4.60
C THR A 591 -2.72 8.54 5.32
N ILE A 592 -1.91 7.59 4.86
CA ILE A 592 -1.72 6.27 5.47
C ILE A 592 -0.24 6.15 5.90
N PRO A 593 0.09 6.23 7.20
CA PRO A 593 1.47 6.36 7.66
C PRO A 593 2.26 5.05 7.70
N ASN A 594 1.58 3.89 7.66
CA ASN A 594 2.19 2.58 7.83
C ASN A 594 1.48 1.48 7.05
N LEU A 595 2.16 0.35 6.86
CA LEU A 595 1.64 -0.85 6.20
C LEU A 595 1.64 -2.02 7.17
N VAL A 596 0.47 -2.65 7.36
CA VAL A 596 0.37 -3.85 8.22
C VAL A 596 0.27 -5.12 7.38
N ARG A 597 1.01 -6.16 7.77
CA ARG A 597 0.93 -7.52 7.20
C ARG A 597 0.89 -8.58 8.29
N ILE A 598 0.17 -9.66 8.01
CA ILE A 598 0.22 -10.89 8.80
C ILE A 598 0.90 -11.94 7.91
N LEU A 599 2.07 -12.41 8.33
CA LEU A 599 2.85 -13.35 7.53
C LEU A 599 2.35 -14.79 7.73
N PRO A 600 2.34 -15.62 6.67
CA PRO A 600 1.96 -17.03 6.74
C PRO A 600 3.05 -17.92 7.34
N GLU A 601 4.27 -17.40 7.44
CA GLU A 601 5.47 -18.10 7.89
C GLU A 601 6.22 -17.26 8.91
N ASP A 602 7.02 -17.93 9.74
CA ASP A 602 7.86 -17.29 10.75
C ASP A 602 8.92 -16.38 10.09
N VAL A 603 9.32 -15.32 10.79
CA VAL A 603 10.33 -14.39 10.30
C VAL A 603 11.29 -13.96 11.41
N ASN A 604 12.57 -13.81 11.08
CA ASN A 604 13.55 -13.17 11.96
C ASN A 604 13.73 -11.71 11.53
N LEU A 605 13.43 -10.77 12.43
CA LEU A 605 13.61 -9.33 12.22
C LEU A 605 14.48 -8.78 13.35
N LYS A 606 15.53 -8.05 13.02
CA LYS A 606 16.53 -7.52 13.99
C LYS A 606 17.02 -8.54 15.06
N GLY A 607 17.14 -9.82 14.68
CA GLY A 607 17.57 -10.88 15.60
C GLY A 607 16.50 -11.33 16.60
N TYR A 608 15.23 -11.06 16.30
CA TYR A 608 14.07 -11.55 17.05
C TYR A 608 13.25 -12.50 16.19
N PHE A 609 12.88 -13.65 16.77
CA PHE A 609 12.01 -14.62 16.14
C PHE A 609 10.54 -14.22 16.31
N ILE A 610 9.85 -13.98 15.20
CA ILE A 610 8.44 -13.61 15.15
C ILE A 610 7.66 -14.76 14.51
N PRO A 611 6.81 -15.46 15.28
CA PRO A 611 5.93 -16.50 14.75
C PRO A 611 4.94 -15.99 13.69
N ALA A 612 4.59 -16.87 12.76
CA ALA A 612 3.53 -16.67 11.79
C ALA A 612 2.20 -16.27 12.45
N GLY A 613 1.37 -15.50 11.73
CA GLY A 613 0.06 -15.07 12.23
C GLY A 613 0.07 -13.83 13.13
N ILE A 614 1.23 -13.30 13.49
CA ILE A 614 1.35 -12.04 14.23
C ILE A 614 1.35 -10.86 13.25
N PRO A 615 0.56 -9.79 13.50
CA PRO A 615 0.61 -8.59 12.66
C PRO A 615 1.91 -7.82 12.87
N ILE A 616 2.52 -7.42 11.76
CA ILE A 616 3.74 -6.61 11.70
C ILE A 616 3.40 -5.31 10.97
N CYS A 617 3.64 -4.18 11.62
CA CYS A 617 3.37 -2.82 11.16
C CYS A 617 4.69 -2.17 10.71
N CYS A 618 4.80 -1.90 9.42
CA CYS A 618 5.93 -1.23 8.78
C CYS A 618 5.67 0.29 8.77
N HIS A 619 6.36 1.04 9.61
CA HIS A 619 6.17 2.50 9.76
C HIS A 619 6.93 3.30 8.71
N THR A 620 6.43 3.26 7.47
CA THR A 620 7.05 3.94 6.33
C THR A 620 7.17 5.44 6.52
N MET A 621 6.17 6.12 7.12
CA MET A 621 6.26 7.55 7.43
C MET A 621 7.39 7.86 8.41
N THR A 622 7.46 7.14 9.52
CA THR A 622 8.51 7.34 10.53
C THR A 622 9.89 7.12 9.92
N ALA A 623 10.09 6.01 9.19
CA ALA A 623 11.34 5.72 8.51
C ALA A 623 11.77 6.83 7.52
N CYS A 624 10.79 7.41 6.84
CA CYS A 624 10.98 8.51 5.91
C CYS A 624 11.39 9.84 6.58
N LEU A 625 11.18 9.98 7.89
CA LEU A 625 11.53 11.15 8.68
C LEU A 625 12.89 11.01 9.39
N LEU A 626 13.59 9.90 9.18
CA LEU A 626 14.87 9.61 9.80
C LEU A 626 16.04 10.15 8.95
N PRO A 627 17.00 10.90 9.54
CA PRO A 627 18.16 11.46 8.83
C PRO A 627 19.03 10.42 8.11
N GLU A 628 19.12 9.21 8.67
CA GLU A 628 19.87 8.08 8.08
C GLU A 628 19.27 7.59 6.75
N ASN A 629 17.97 7.82 6.52
CA ASN A 629 17.28 7.44 5.29
C ASN A 629 17.14 8.61 4.32
N PHE A 630 16.95 9.82 4.86
CA PHE A 630 16.76 11.05 4.09
C PHE A 630 17.51 12.22 4.74
N PRO A 631 18.54 12.80 4.07
CA PRO A 631 19.16 14.04 4.52
C PRO A 631 18.13 15.16 4.62
N GLU A 632 18.24 15.96 5.70
CA GLU A 632 17.29 17.03 6.06
C GLU A 632 15.84 16.53 5.96
N PRO A 633 15.46 15.52 6.76
CA PRO A 633 14.24 14.75 6.54
C PRO A 633 12.96 15.58 6.78
N GLN A 634 13.04 16.69 7.51
CA GLN A 634 11.88 17.55 7.75
C GLN A 634 11.64 18.57 6.63
N SER A 635 12.58 18.74 5.70
CA SER A 635 12.47 19.70 4.59
C SER A 635 11.75 19.09 3.39
N PHE A 636 10.82 19.85 2.80
CA PHE A 636 10.17 19.51 1.55
C PHE A 636 11.12 19.79 0.37
N LYS A 637 11.81 18.75 -0.12
CA LYS A 637 12.79 18.85 -1.21
C LYS A 637 12.49 17.84 -2.32
N PRO A 638 11.65 18.17 -3.31
CA PRO A 638 11.34 17.27 -4.43
C PRO A 638 12.57 16.75 -5.17
N GLU A 639 13.64 17.53 -5.25
CA GLU A 639 14.88 17.25 -5.97
C GLU A 639 15.52 15.91 -5.54
N ARG A 640 15.28 15.47 -4.30
CA ARG A 640 15.78 14.18 -3.81
C ARG A 640 15.28 12.99 -4.63
N TRP A 641 14.11 13.11 -5.26
CA TRP A 641 13.52 12.06 -6.09
C TRP A 641 14.07 12.05 -7.52
N LEU A 642 14.58 13.19 -7.98
CA LEU A 642 15.27 13.31 -9.27
C LEU A 642 16.70 12.78 -9.15
N ASN A 643 17.38 13.15 -8.07
CA ASN A 643 18.77 12.76 -7.79
C ASN A 643 18.90 11.40 -7.11
N ARG A 644 17.78 10.73 -6.80
CA ARG A 644 17.71 9.43 -6.10
C ARG A 644 18.47 9.42 -4.77
N SER A 645 18.34 10.50 -4.00
CA SER A 645 19.04 10.71 -2.73
C SER A 645 18.28 10.07 -1.56
N PHE A 646 18.18 8.74 -1.53
CA PHE A 646 17.57 7.95 -0.45
C PHE A 646 18.25 6.58 -0.31
N SER A 647 18.22 6.00 0.89
CA SER A 647 18.99 4.78 1.18
C SER A 647 18.37 3.49 0.62
N HIS A 648 17.04 3.41 0.51
CA HIS A 648 16.37 2.14 0.20
C HIS A 648 15.03 2.27 -0.56
N PRO A 649 14.73 1.41 -1.56
CA PRO A 649 13.51 1.51 -2.37
C PRO A 649 12.20 1.20 -1.61
N PHE A 650 12.26 0.48 -0.48
CA PHE A 650 11.09 0.18 0.35
C PHE A 650 10.71 1.28 1.35
N LEU A 651 11.41 2.42 1.36
CA LEU A 651 11.09 3.55 2.25
C LEU A 651 9.74 4.17 1.95
N LEU A 652 9.46 4.45 0.67
CA LEU A 652 8.27 5.16 0.23
C LEU A 652 7.30 4.23 -0.51
N LEU A 653 6.25 3.78 0.21
CA LEU A 653 5.23 2.88 -0.31
C LEU A 653 3.79 3.39 -0.05
N PRO A 654 3.42 4.59 -0.53
CA PRO A 654 2.15 5.25 -0.19
C PRO A 654 0.91 4.46 -0.62
N PHE A 655 1.04 3.63 -1.66
CA PHE A 655 -0.01 2.75 -2.16
C PHE A 655 0.18 1.29 -1.74
N GLY A 656 1.11 1.01 -0.82
CA GLY A 656 1.52 -0.34 -0.45
C GLY A 656 2.34 -1.06 -1.53
N TRP A 657 2.57 -2.36 -1.32
CA TRP A 657 3.42 -3.19 -2.17
C TRP A 657 2.82 -4.57 -2.44
N GLY A 658 3.14 -5.13 -3.61
CA GLY A 658 2.77 -6.48 -4.05
C GLY A 658 1.31 -6.59 -4.52
N PRO A 659 0.76 -7.82 -4.64
CA PRO A 659 -0.56 -8.05 -5.27
C PRO A 659 -1.71 -7.35 -4.52
N ARG A 660 -1.51 -7.03 -3.23
CA ARG A 660 -2.50 -6.32 -2.40
C ARG A 660 -2.26 -4.81 -2.32
N MET A 661 -1.42 -4.23 -3.18
CA MET A 661 -1.30 -2.77 -3.28
C MET A 661 -2.65 -2.11 -3.63
N CYS A 662 -2.75 -0.80 -3.38
CA CYS A 662 -3.95 -0.01 -3.66
C CYS A 662 -4.45 -0.26 -5.08
N VAL A 663 -5.72 -0.61 -5.20
CA VAL A 663 -6.38 -0.87 -6.48
C VAL A 663 -6.59 0.43 -7.27
N GLY A 664 -6.88 1.53 -6.58
CA GLY A 664 -7.10 2.85 -7.16
C GLY A 664 -5.83 3.66 -7.44
N ARG A 665 -4.63 3.08 -7.26
CA ARG A 665 -3.35 3.82 -7.34
C ARG A 665 -3.25 4.66 -8.62
N ARG A 666 -3.45 4.05 -9.79
CA ARG A 666 -3.24 4.72 -11.08
C ARG A 666 -4.22 5.86 -11.29
N PHE A 667 -5.49 5.64 -10.92
CA PHE A 667 -6.54 6.65 -10.98
C PHE A 667 -6.23 7.84 -10.07
N ALA A 668 -5.90 7.56 -8.80
CA ALA A 668 -5.58 8.59 -7.81
C ALA A 668 -4.30 9.37 -8.16
N GLU A 669 -3.23 8.70 -8.62
CA GLU A 669 -2.01 9.38 -9.07
C GLU A 669 -2.33 10.34 -10.23
N GLN A 670 -3.05 9.88 -11.25
CA GLN A 670 -3.44 10.70 -12.40
C GLN A 670 -4.28 11.91 -11.96
N GLU A 671 -5.27 11.69 -11.10
CA GLU A 671 -6.12 12.74 -10.53
C GLU A 671 -5.29 13.81 -9.80
N ILE A 672 -4.43 13.40 -8.86
CA ILE A 672 -3.59 14.30 -8.08
C ILE A 672 -2.71 15.14 -9.01
N PHE A 673 -2.12 14.53 -10.04
CA PHE A 673 -1.27 15.25 -11.00
C PHE A 673 -2.06 16.28 -11.82
N VAL A 674 -3.17 15.87 -12.42
CA VAL A 674 -3.98 16.74 -13.30
C VAL A 674 -4.52 17.95 -12.52
N ILE A 675 -5.12 17.70 -11.35
CA ILE A 675 -5.71 18.76 -10.53
C ILE A 675 -4.63 19.71 -9.99
N THR A 676 -3.53 19.17 -9.46
CA THR A 676 -2.45 20.00 -8.92
C THR A 676 -1.82 20.86 -10.01
N ALA A 677 -1.55 20.28 -11.19
CA ALA A 677 -0.98 21.03 -12.30
C ALA A 677 -1.86 22.22 -12.66
N LYS A 678 -3.19 22.03 -12.73
CA LYS A 678 -4.11 23.10 -13.10
C LYS A 678 -4.25 24.17 -12.03
N LEU A 679 -4.26 23.78 -10.76
CA LEU A 679 -4.30 24.73 -9.64
C LEU A 679 -3.03 25.61 -9.60
N ILE A 680 -1.84 25.01 -9.76
CA ILE A 680 -0.57 25.74 -9.74
C ILE A 680 -0.34 26.57 -11.00
N GLU A 681 -0.86 26.12 -12.15
CA GLU A 681 -0.86 26.92 -13.38
C GLU A 681 -1.62 28.24 -13.19
N LYS A 682 -2.77 28.20 -12.52
CA LYS A 682 -3.67 29.35 -12.38
C LYS A 682 -3.39 30.21 -11.15
N PHE A 683 -2.92 29.60 -10.06
CA PHE A 683 -2.86 30.26 -8.76
C PHE A 683 -1.49 30.15 -8.07
N ILE A 684 -1.25 31.09 -7.17
CA ILE A 684 -0.17 31.08 -6.18
C ILE A 684 -0.81 30.89 -4.81
N PHE A 685 -0.48 29.77 -4.15
CA PHE A 685 -0.98 29.42 -2.83
C PHE A 685 -0.05 29.94 -1.73
N HIS A 686 -0.65 30.51 -0.69
CA HIS A 686 0.01 30.88 0.56
C HIS A 686 -0.80 30.34 1.74
N TYR A 687 -0.10 29.91 2.79
CA TYR A 687 -0.73 29.43 4.02
C TYR A 687 -0.06 30.06 5.25
N ASP A 688 -0.89 30.72 6.05
CA ASP A 688 -0.47 31.37 7.28
C ASP A 688 -0.55 30.39 8.44
N GLY A 689 0.57 30.18 9.15
CA GLY A 689 0.66 29.28 10.28
C GLY A 689 1.17 27.88 9.94
N THR A 690 0.78 26.91 10.78
CA THR A 690 1.20 25.49 10.72
C THR A 690 -0.03 24.61 10.66
N LEU A 691 -0.09 23.71 9.67
CA LEU A 691 -1.19 22.75 9.57
C LEU A 691 -1.06 21.68 10.64
N THR A 692 -2.06 21.59 11.50
CA THR A 692 -2.19 20.52 12.49
C THR A 692 -2.96 19.34 11.91
N THR A 693 -2.54 18.13 12.25
CA THR A 693 -3.12 16.88 11.73
C THR A 693 -3.59 15.98 12.87
N HIS A 694 -4.63 15.20 12.62
CA HIS A 694 -5.01 14.08 13.48
C HIS A 694 -5.07 12.78 12.71
N HIS A 695 -4.88 11.69 13.44
CA HIS A 695 -5.09 10.33 12.99
C HIS A 695 -6.53 9.92 13.31
N LYS A 696 -7.40 9.96 12.31
CA LYS A 696 -8.77 9.44 12.33
C LYS A 696 -8.89 8.20 11.44
N PHE A 697 -8.18 7.13 11.80
CA PHE A 697 -7.84 5.98 10.93
C PHE A 697 -6.94 6.35 9.73
N LEU A 698 -7.20 7.50 9.12
CA LEU A 698 -6.37 8.21 8.16
C LEU A 698 -5.77 9.47 8.82
N ILE A 699 -4.61 9.92 8.35
CA ILE A 699 -4.09 11.24 8.71
C ILE A 699 -4.84 12.30 7.90
N ALA A 700 -5.47 13.23 8.60
CA ALA A 700 -6.29 14.31 8.05
C ALA A 700 -5.98 15.64 8.75
N PRO A 701 -6.29 16.80 8.16
CA PRO A 701 -6.24 18.08 8.87
C PRO A 701 -7.13 18.06 10.12
N SER A 702 -6.71 18.78 11.16
CA SER A 702 -7.48 18.91 12.40
C SER A 702 -8.68 19.84 12.29
N GLU A 703 -8.55 20.83 11.42
CA GLU A 703 -9.39 21.99 11.31
C GLU A 703 -9.59 22.33 9.84
N LYS A 704 -10.62 23.13 9.57
CA LYS A 704 -10.90 23.65 8.24
C LYS A 704 -9.72 24.48 7.75
N VAL A 705 -9.31 24.26 6.51
CA VAL A 705 -8.11 24.89 5.96
C VAL A 705 -8.49 26.14 5.17
N THR A 706 -7.83 27.25 5.46
CA THR A 706 -7.93 28.48 4.68
C THR A 706 -6.60 28.74 3.98
N PHE A 707 -6.63 28.94 2.66
CA PHE A 707 -5.48 29.39 1.89
C PHE A 707 -5.70 30.83 1.44
N THR A 708 -4.62 31.59 1.34
CA THR A 708 -4.58 32.80 0.52
C THR A 708 -4.18 32.40 -0.89
N VAL A 709 -5.07 32.60 -1.86
CA VAL A 709 -4.95 32.12 -3.24
C VAL A 709 -4.93 33.31 -4.19
N LYS A 710 -3.75 33.65 -4.70
CA LYS A 710 -3.59 34.74 -5.69
C LYS A 710 -3.64 34.17 -7.09
N GLU A 711 -4.24 34.90 -8.03
CA GLU A 711 -4.22 34.50 -9.43
C GLU A 711 -2.89 34.88 -10.08
N ARG A 712 -2.33 33.96 -10.88
CA ARG A 712 -1.12 34.24 -11.67
C ARG A 712 -1.48 35.15 -12.84
N GLN A 713 -0.71 36.20 -13.05
CA GLN A 713 -0.81 37.00 -14.28
C GLN A 713 -0.15 36.20 -15.41
N VAL A 714 -0.90 35.95 -16.48
CA VAL A 714 -0.52 35.09 -17.62
C VAL A 714 0.37 35.83 -18.60
#